data_AF-A0A067D3V6-F1
#
_entry.id   AF-A0A067D3V6-F1
#
_cell.length_a   1.000
_cell.length_b   1.000
_cell.length_c   1.000
_cell.angle_alpha   90.00
_cell.angle_beta   90.00
_cell.angle_gamma   90.00
#
_symmetry.space_group_name_H-M   'P 1'
#
loop_
_entity.id
_entity.type
_entity.pdbx_description
1 polymer ?
#
loop_
_entity_poly.entity_id
_entity_poly.type
_entity_poly.pdbx_seq_one_letter_code
_entity_poly.pdbx_strand_id
1 'polypeptide(L)'
;MGGDMDADIKLPWSRVCLAVISYGLFFTDIPRSGLGFPTLPSGFRSITESHYSSFGPYAYPILGVTKTNNGAYIGSRPFAKVWSYKFDTCSVGLRTVVASLDVAGWDPCLVYQADCNTTQLSPESVFRMLDNVVSAVVAAPSLTWRVIYYYYDIINDLFAFGTFQERDWRTVRTHYVPSPDVDVCDPTSPTRPFFCEQLWTDFGALGDVSTGRIPDDIRSRFQAQVNASDALRQRVELVLLEAIDDIRPWGGGFTKSYTSAYDVVALLRVQNCSSSSLDCETVFVSDYRYEGGFAKTNTMRYYGVTHILRLFGQTYNICRALTLFLGCYLARAAEPKYADASLLRRLLCATRTFLRIPAQVVIHGSWLPVAAFVVAHLIDSPLLYYCIFMQLGPLNGATRFTPDQIYSFWVLLTCHMRNVWVLSLATKCILLAVDQRRRQTILGFRGYLLPCVSFLSIFFELRLTSLRRTDLLSVVDAVPSVPLTLLRELHTIPSNYRYWGAFSDIKNLFLSWSAVYIVFGGLFRRRLGFRTTVPFTLLRYCNRSMFSTSWNALAPESTAVTPLGDLSSTRHSLNALMHITWMTDPLQYMMLRWNQPVVYVYRRKATGTRLYHPLSPRELARQDAALSESVDVMGQVFLMELPWADRIYCY
;
A
#
# COMPACT_ATOMS: atom_id res chain seq x y z
N MET A 1 10.43 49.80 -10.20
CA MET A 1 9.59 49.19 -11.26
C MET A 1 9.32 47.74 -10.90
N GLY A 2 8.38 47.49 -9.98
CA GLY A 2 7.90 46.13 -9.67
C GLY A 2 6.38 46.12 -9.80
N GLY A 3 5.80 45.07 -10.37
CA GLY A 3 4.35 44.88 -10.42
C GLY A 3 3.76 44.79 -9.00
N ASP A 4 2.56 45.34 -8.77
CA ASP A 4 1.87 45.20 -7.49
C ASP A 4 1.32 43.77 -7.38
N MET A 5 2.02 42.91 -6.64
CA MET A 5 1.65 41.49 -6.47
C MET A 5 0.20 41.29 -6.03
N ASP A 6 -0.37 42.24 -5.28
CA ASP A 6 -1.76 42.15 -4.83
C ASP A 6 -2.75 42.38 -5.98
N ALA A 7 -2.45 43.28 -6.91
CA ALA A 7 -3.26 43.57 -8.08
C ALA A 7 -3.03 42.55 -9.22
N ASP A 8 -1.78 42.14 -9.38
CA ASP A 8 -1.30 41.36 -10.52
C ASP A 8 -1.61 39.86 -10.40
N ILE A 9 -1.61 39.32 -9.17
CA ILE A 9 -1.86 37.89 -8.93
C ILE A 9 -3.11 37.74 -8.07
N LYS A 10 -4.21 37.33 -8.72
CA LYS A 10 -5.48 37.05 -8.04
C LYS A 10 -5.34 35.90 -7.03
N LEU A 11 -5.92 36.08 -5.85
CA LEU A 11 -6.02 35.08 -4.79
C LEU A 11 -7.49 34.65 -4.61
N PRO A 12 -8.02 33.75 -5.47
CA PRO A 12 -9.35 33.21 -5.29
C PRO A 12 -9.43 32.33 -4.05
N TRP A 13 -10.62 32.22 -3.45
CA TRP A 13 -10.89 31.36 -2.30
C TRP A 13 -10.50 29.90 -2.51
N SER A 14 -10.64 29.38 -3.74
CA SER A 14 -10.21 28.01 -4.07
C SER A 14 -8.72 27.79 -3.86
N ARG A 15 -7.86 28.78 -4.15
CA ARG A 15 -6.42 28.72 -3.87
C ARG A 15 -6.16 28.75 -2.37
N VAL A 16 -6.87 29.60 -1.63
CA VAL A 16 -6.75 29.70 -0.18
C VAL A 16 -7.10 28.37 0.48
N CYS A 17 -8.28 27.81 0.17
CA CYS A 17 -8.72 26.53 0.74
C CYS A 17 -7.73 25.41 0.41
N LEU A 18 -7.28 25.31 -0.84
CA LEU A 18 -6.34 24.26 -1.25
C LEU A 18 -4.97 24.42 -0.58
N ALA A 19 -4.46 25.65 -0.42
CA ALA A 19 -3.22 25.89 0.30
C ALA A 19 -3.35 25.54 1.79
N VAL A 20 -4.41 25.98 2.45
CA VAL A 20 -4.67 25.69 3.88
C VAL A 20 -4.81 24.19 4.11
N ILE A 21 -5.57 23.47 3.28
CA ILE A 21 -5.72 22.01 3.37
C ILE A 21 -4.37 21.32 3.11
N SER A 22 -3.61 21.74 2.09
CA SER A 22 -2.32 21.14 1.76
C SER A 22 -1.32 21.28 2.90
N TYR A 23 -1.19 22.49 3.47
CA TYR A 23 -0.32 22.71 4.63
C TYR A 23 -0.85 22.01 5.88
N GLY A 24 -2.16 22.01 6.12
CA GLY A 24 -2.77 21.30 7.25
C GLY A 24 -2.47 19.81 7.21
N LEU A 25 -2.72 19.15 6.08
CA LEU A 25 -2.39 17.73 5.88
C LEU A 25 -0.89 17.46 6.00
N PHE A 26 -0.06 18.38 5.49
CA PHE A 26 1.39 18.26 5.56
C PHE A 26 1.92 18.39 7.00
N PHE A 27 1.54 19.43 7.74
CA PHE A 27 1.98 19.64 9.12
C PHE A 27 1.48 18.55 10.07
N THR A 28 0.30 17.99 9.79
CA THR A 28 -0.29 16.90 10.57
C THR A 28 0.13 15.51 10.10
N ASP A 29 1.02 15.37 9.11
CA ASP A 29 1.40 14.05 8.59
C ASP A 29 1.92 13.14 9.71
N ILE A 30 2.96 13.53 10.43
CA ILE A 30 3.51 12.74 11.54
C ILE A 30 2.52 12.55 12.69
N PRO A 31 1.87 13.61 13.24
CA PRO A 31 0.88 13.43 14.31
C PRO A 31 -0.26 12.46 13.95
N ARG A 32 -0.70 12.44 12.69
CA ARG A 32 -1.81 11.62 12.22
C ARG A 32 -1.41 10.18 11.89
N SER A 33 -0.20 9.99 11.37
CA SER A 33 0.21 8.73 10.72
C SER A 33 1.43 8.06 11.37
N GLY A 34 1.97 8.67 12.44
CA GLY A 34 3.08 8.13 13.21
C GLY A 34 4.43 8.18 12.47
N LEU A 35 5.48 7.72 13.15
CA LEU A 35 6.86 7.72 12.62
C LEU A 35 7.29 6.39 12.01
N GLY A 36 6.44 5.37 12.08
CA GLY A 36 6.71 4.01 11.62
C GLY A 36 6.09 3.00 12.56
N PHE A 37 6.56 1.77 12.51
CA PHE A 37 6.11 0.69 13.39
C PHE A 37 7.15 0.49 14.51
N PRO A 38 6.89 0.96 15.75
CA PRO A 38 7.73 0.65 16.91
C PRO A 38 7.41 -0.71 17.53
N THR A 39 6.13 -1.11 17.46
CA THR A 39 5.60 -2.40 17.90
C THR A 39 4.66 -2.98 16.85
N LEU A 40 4.34 -4.27 16.95
CA LEU A 40 3.30 -4.86 16.11
C LEU A 40 1.98 -4.08 16.30
N PRO A 41 1.19 -3.88 15.23
CA PRO A 41 -0.09 -3.20 15.34
C PRO A 41 -1.06 -3.96 16.27
N SER A 42 -2.07 -3.25 16.78
CA SER A 42 -3.13 -3.85 17.59
C SER A 42 -3.82 -4.97 16.81
N GLY A 43 -4.04 -6.11 17.48
CA GLY A 43 -4.64 -7.31 16.90
C GLY A 43 -3.64 -8.39 16.48
N PHE A 44 -2.38 -8.04 16.22
CA PHE A 44 -1.32 -9.03 15.99
C PHE A 44 -0.77 -9.54 17.34
N ARG A 45 -0.67 -10.86 17.50
CA ARG A 45 -0.21 -11.50 18.75
C ARG A 45 1.12 -12.21 18.51
N SER A 46 2.11 -11.99 19.37
CA SER A 46 3.40 -12.71 19.26
C SER A 46 3.20 -14.19 19.58
N ILE A 47 3.72 -15.07 18.72
CA ILE A 47 3.82 -16.52 18.96
C ILE A 47 5.21 -16.82 19.54
N THR A 48 6.24 -16.19 18.98
CA THR A 48 7.63 -16.24 19.46
C THR A 48 8.24 -14.84 19.41
N GLU A 49 9.53 -14.71 19.67
CA GLU A 49 10.28 -13.46 19.48
C GLU A 49 10.31 -12.99 18.02
N SER A 50 10.13 -13.91 17.07
CA SER A 50 10.26 -13.63 15.62
C SER A 50 8.97 -13.81 14.83
N HIS A 51 8.03 -14.61 15.34
CA HIS A 51 6.76 -14.91 14.68
C HIS A 51 5.58 -14.34 15.45
N TYR A 52 4.56 -13.91 14.71
CA TYR A 52 3.30 -13.41 15.25
C TYR A 52 2.12 -13.96 14.45
N SER A 53 0.96 -14.10 15.09
CA SER A 53 -0.31 -14.43 14.42
C SER A 53 -0.74 -13.23 13.57
N SER A 54 -0.90 -13.46 12.27
CA SER A 54 -1.28 -12.46 11.28
C SER A 54 -2.78 -12.33 11.05
N PHE A 55 -3.51 -13.42 11.22
CA PHE A 55 -4.97 -13.47 11.20
C PHE A 55 -5.42 -14.72 11.96
N GLY A 56 -6.64 -14.68 12.48
CA GLY A 56 -7.10 -15.69 13.42
C GLY A 56 -6.40 -15.55 14.78
N PRO A 57 -6.40 -16.61 15.60
CA PRO A 57 -6.94 -17.94 15.29
C PRO A 57 -8.47 -17.96 15.16
N TYR A 58 -9.01 -18.84 14.30
CA TYR A 58 -10.44 -19.07 14.16
C TYR A 58 -10.75 -20.56 14.22
N ALA A 59 -11.73 -20.94 15.05
CA ALA A 59 -12.29 -22.28 15.12
C ALA A 59 -13.81 -22.20 14.94
N TYR A 60 -14.37 -22.89 13.94
CA TYR A 60 -15.79 -22.78 13.65
C TYR A 60 -16.36 -23.97 12.87
N PRO A 61 -17.66 -24.29 13.08
CA PRO A 61 -18.36 -25.28 12.27
C PRO A 61 -18.80 -24.69 10.91
N ILE A 62 -18.63 -25.46 9.84
CA ILE A 62 -19.19 -25.15 8.51
C ILE A 62 -20.62 -25.64 8.43
N LEU A 63 -20.79 -26.97 8.51
CA LEU A 63 -22.08 -27.66 8.46
C LEU A 63 -21.94 -29.05 9.08
N GLY A 64 -22.92 -29.44 9.89
CA GLY A 64 -23.15 -30.84 10.27
C GLY A 64 -24.44 -31.31 9.60
N VAL A 65 -24.48 -32.51 9.04
CA VAL A 65 -25.64 -33.02 8.32
C VAL A 65 -25.99 -34.41 8.84
N THR A 66 -27.25 -34.56 9.26
CA THR A 66 -27.82 -35.84 9.70
C THR A 66 -28.74 -36.38 8.61
N LYS A 67 -28.52 -37.64 8.24
CA LYS A 67 -29.45 -38.41 7.41
C LYS A 67 -30.49 -39.06 8.33
N THR A 68 -31.74 -38.69 8.15
CA THR A 68 -32.86 -39.26 8.93
C THR A 68 -33.26 -40.63 8.38
N ASN A 69 -33.97 -41.42 9.19
CA ASN A 69 -34.49 -42.73 8.79
C ASN A 69 -35.43 -42.66 7.56
N ASN A 70 -36.05 -41.49 7.32
CA ASN A 70 -36.91 -41.24 6.16
C ASN A 70 -36.11 -40.88 4.89
N GLY A 71 -34.77 -40.92 4.96
CA GLY A 71 -33.87 -40.55 3.86
C GLY A 71 -33.65 -39.04 3.69
N ALA A 72 -34.28 -38.19 4.51
CA ALA A 72 -34.11 -36.74 4.43
C ALA A 72 -32.80 -36.28 5.08
N TYR A 73 -32.13 -35.30 4.47
CA TYR A 73 -30.89 -34.71 4.96
C TYR A 73 -31.17 -33.40 5.71
N ILE A 74 -30.85 -33.36 7.00
CA ILE A 74 -31.05 -32.20 7.85
C ILE A 74 -29.70 -31.62 8.23
N GLY A 75 -29.40 -30.43 7.73
CA GLY A 75 -28.21 -29.67 8.12
C GLY A 75 -28.41 -28.91 9.43
N SER A 76 -27.34 -28.76 10.21
CA SER A 76 -27.27 -27.83 11.36
C SER A 76 -27.52 -26.38 10.95
N ARG A 77 -27.35 -26.09 9.65
CA ARG A 77 -27.80 -24.90 8.95
C ARG A 77 -28.55 -25.34 7.69
N PRO A 78 -29.49 -24.53 7.17
CA PRO A 78 -30.29 -24.90 6.00
C PRO A 78 -29.44 -25.08 4.73
N PHE A 79 -28.34 -24.33 4.61
CA PHE A 79 -27.43 -24.39 3.47
C PHE A 79 -25.99 -24.13 3.91
N ALA A 80 -25.02 -24.71 3.19
CA ALA A 80 -23.62 -24.32 3.30
C ALA A 80 -23.23 -23.33 2.19
N LYS A 81 -22.27 -22.45 2.47
CA LYS A 81 -21.77 -21.51 1.46
C LYS A 81 -20.83 -22.22 0.50
N VAL A 82 -20.96 -21.94 -0.80
CA VAL A 82 -19.98 -22.34 -1.82
C VAL A 82 -18.59 -21.81 -1.48
N TRP A 83 -18.50 -20.63 -0.85
CA TRP A 83 -17.25 -20.05 -0.36
C TRP A 83 -16.37 -21.06 0.38
N SER A 84 -16.93 -21.76 1.35
CA SER A 84 -16.20 -22.69 2.23
C SER A 84 -15.58 -23.86 1.47
N TYR A 85 -16.12 -24.25 0.31
CA TYR A 85 -15.64 -25.41 -0.45
C TYR A 85 -14.94 -25.05 -1.77
N LYS A 86 -14.98 -23.78 -2.20
CA LYS A 86 -14.37 -23.32 -3.45
C LYS A 86 -13.36 -22.19 -3.30
N PHE A 87 -13.70 -21.15 -2.55
CA PHE A 87 -12.96 -19.88 -2.55
C PHE A 87 -12.07 -19.69 -1.31
N ASP A 88 -12.46 -20.31 -0.20
CA ASP A 88 -11.70 -20.31 1.03
C ASP A 88 -10.36 -21.04 0.85
N THR A 89 -9.30 -20.58 1.51
CA THR A 89 -8.01 -21.30 1.56
C THR A 89 -8.17 -22.67 2.20
N CYS A 90 -9.06 -22.80 3.19
CA CYS A 90 -9.37 -24.09 3.80
C CYS A 90 -9.97 -25.11 2.83
N SER A 91 -10.50 -24.67 1.67
CA SER A 91 -11.00 -25.58 0.64
C SER A 91 -9.89 -26.26 -0.17
N VAL A 92 -8.67 -25.71 -0.17
CA VAL A 92 -7.55 -26.21 -0.97
C VAL A 92 -7.17 -27.62 -0.53
N GLY A 93 -7.13 -27.87 0.78
CA GLY A 93 -6.85 -29.21 1.33
C GLY A 93 -7.87 -30.26 0.87
N LEU A 94 -9.17 -29.97 1.03
CA LEU A 94 -10.25 -30.86 0.58
C LEU A 94 -10.19 -31.12 -0.92
N ARG A 95 -10.06 -30.07 -1.74
CA ARG A 95 -10.01 -30.22 -3.21
C ARG A 95 -8.75 -30.94 -3.70
N THR A 96 -7.66 -30.88 -2.94
CA THR A 96 -6.45 -31.66 -3.22
C THR A 96 -6.74 -33.15 -3.10
N VAL A 97 -7.43 -33.58 -2.04
CA VAL A 97 -7.84 -34.98 -1.87
C VAL A 97 -8.75 -35.41 -3.02
N VAL A 98 -9.72 -34.57 -3.37
CA VAL A 98 -10.66 -34.84 -4.47
C VAL A 98 -9.94 -35.03 -5.80
N ALA A 99 -9.03 -34.12 -6.13
CA ALA A 99 -8.28 -34.17 -7.39
C ALA A 99 -7.28 -35.34 -7.44
N SER A 100 -6.65 -35.67 -6.31
CA SER A 100 -5.59 -36.69 -6.27
C SER A 100 -6.13 -38.12 -6.17
N LEU A 101 -7.28 -38.30 -5.52
CA LEU A 101 -7.93 -39.60 -5.31
C LEU A 101 -9.16 -39.82 -6.21
N ASP A 102 -9.41 -38.91 -7.15
CA ASP A 102 -10.57 -38.95 -8.07
C ASP A 102 -11.91 -39.18 -7.34
N VAL A 103 -12.15 -38.36 -6.30
CA VAL A 103 -13.31 -38.54 -5.43
C VAL A 103 -14.59 -38.07 -6.12
N ALA A 104 -15.51 -38.99 -6.37
CA ALA A 104 -16.80 -38.70 -6.99
C ALA A 104 -17.74 -37.87 -6.10
N GLY A 105 -18.80 -37.30 -6.70
CA GLY A 105 -19.88 -36.62 -5.99
C GLY A 105 -19.63 -35.14 -5.67
N TRP A 106 -18.48 -34.59 -6.07
CA TRP A 106 -18.19 -33.16 -6.03
C TRP A 106 -18.79 -32.46 -7.25
N ASP A 107 -19.43 -31.31 -7.02
CA ASP A 107 -19.92 -30.47 -8.10
C ASP A 107 -18.72 -29.90 -8.90
N PRO A 108 -18.69 -30.02 -10.25
CA PRO A 108 -17.62 -29.49 -11.09
C PRO A 108 -17.31 -28.01 -10.84
N CYS A 109 -18.30 -27.24 -10.35
CA CYS A 109 -18.12 -25.85 -10.02
C CYS A 109 -17.15 -25.64 -8.84
N LEU A 110 -17.14 -26.54 -7.85
CA LEU A 110 -16.30 -26.43 -6.65
C LEU A 110 -14.82 -26.66 -6.97
N VAL A 111 -14.54 -27.51 -7.96
CA VAL A 111 -13.18 -27.83 -8.44
C VAL A 111 -12.73 -26.95 -9.62
N TYR A 112 -13.40 -25.82 -9.87
CA TYR A 112 -13.09 -24.86 -10.94
C TYR A 112 -13.16 -25.40 -12.37
N GLN A 113 -13.89 -26.51 -12.60
CA GLN A 113 -14.16 -27.02 -13.94
C GLN A 113 -15.36 -26.32 -14.60
N ALA A 114 -16.24 -25.71 -13.80
CA ALA A 114 -17.38 -24.92 -14.26
C ALA A 114 -17.66 -23.71 -13.35
N ASP A 115 -18.52 -22.79 -13.81
CA ASP A 115 -19.05 -21.71 -12.98
C ASP A 115 -20.16 -22.23 -12.05
N CYS A 116 -20.24 -21.66 -10.84
CA CYS A 116 -21.26 -22.07 -9.87
C CYS A 116 -22.58 -21.32 -10.14
N ASN A 117 -23.66 -22.08 -10.35
CA ASN A 117 -25.00 -21.52 -10.58
C ASN A 117 -25.59 -20.87 -9.30
N THR A 118 -25.15 -21.31 -8.13
CA THR A 118 -25.62 -20.83 -6.82
C THR A 118 -24.44 -20.47 -5.92
N THR A 119 -24.70 -19.68 -4.88
CA THR A 119 -23.73 -19.36 -3.82
C THR A 119 -23.88 -20.25 -2.58
N GLN A 120 -24.86 -21.15 -2.61
CA GLN A 120 -25.28 -22.01 -1.51
C GLN A 120 -25.38 -23.46 -1.99
N LEU A 121 -25.00 -24.41 -1.13
CA LEU A 121 -25.06 -25.86 -1.33
C LEU A 121 -26.12 -26.47 -0.41
N SER A 122 -26.87 -27.43 -0.92
CA SER A 122 -27.85 -28.18 -0.13
C SER A 122 -27.15 -29.12 0.86
N PRO A 123 -27.78 -29.43 2.02
CA PRO A 123 -27.23 -30.38 2.98
C PRO A 123 -26.96 -31.77 2.37
N GLU A 124 -27.82 -32.23 1.47
CA GLU A 124 -27.66 -33.51 0.77
C GLU A 124 -26.37 -33.56 -0.07
N SER A 125 -26.13 -32.54 -0.90
CA SER A 125 -24.92 -32.48 -1.72
C SER A 125 -23.66 -32.43 -0.85
N VAL A 126 -23.68 -31.63 0.23
CA VAL A 126 -22.55 -31.54 1.16
C VAL A 126 -22.32 -32.88 1.88
N PHE A 127 -23.38 -33.57 2.31
CA PHE A 127 -23.28 -34.87 2.96
C PHE A 127 -22.58 -35.89 2.08
N ARG A 128 -23.05 -36.07 0.83
CA ARG A 128 -22.47 -37.04 -0.12
C ARG A 128 -21.01 -36.70 -0.43
N MET A 129 -20.75 -35.41 -0.68
CA MET A 129 -19.43 -34.89 -1.00
C MET A 129 -18.41 -35.17 0.12
N LEU A 130 -18.77 -34.89 1.37
CA LEU A 130 -17.89 -35.11 2.52
C LEU A 130 -17.76 -36.59 2.89
N ASP A 131 -18.84 -37.38 2.81
CA ASP A 131 -18.78 -38.82 3.08
C ASP A 131 -17.86 -39.55 2.09
N ASN A 132 -17.88 -39.15 0.81
CA ASN A 132 -16.97 -39.69 -0.20
C ASN A 132 -15.51 -39.32 0.09
N VAL A 133 -15.24 -38.10 0.55
CA VAL A 133 -13.88 -37.68 0.96
C VAL A 133 -13.40 -38.49 2.16
N VAL A 134 -14.25 -38.63 3.19
CA VAL A 134 -13.93 -39.46 4.36
C VAL A 134 -13.62 -40.89 3.91
N SER A 135 -14.48 -41.49 3.08
CA SER A 135 -14.27 -42.84 2.55
C SER A 135 -12.96 -43.00 1.78
N ALA A 136 -12.60 -42.02 0.94
CA ALA A 136 -11.35 -42.03 0.19
C ALA A 136 -10.11 -41.95 1.11
N VAL A 137 -10.17 -41.10 2.15
CA VAL A 137 -9.08 -40.98 3.13
C VAL A 137 -8.97 -42.22 4.02
N VAL A 138 -10.09 -42.86 4.39
CA VAL A 138 -10.05 -44.14 5.12
C VAL A 138 -9.41 -45.24 4.28
N ALA A 139 -9.69 -45.28 2.97
CA ALA A 139 -9.10 -46.25 2.05
C ALA A 139 -7.60 -46.02 1.80
N ALA A 140 -7.15 -44.77 1.81
CA ALA A 140 -5.76 -44.38 1.61
C ALA A 140 -5.30 -43.39 2.70
N PRO A 141 -5.02 -43.87 3.93
CA PRO A 141 -4.69 -43.02 5.05
C PRO A 141 -3.29 -42.41 4.90
N SER A 142 -3.12 -41.20 5.45
CA SER A 142 -1.80 -40.61 5.69
C SER A 142 -0.98 -40.21 4.47
N LEU A 143 -1.67 -39.82 3.38
CA LEU A 143 -1.05 -39.28 2.18
C LEU A 143 -0.63 -37.82 2.36
N THR A 144 0.45 -37.43 1.68
CA THR A 144 1.00 -36.07 1.73
C THR A 144 1.21 -35.56 0.30
N TRP A 145 0.75 -34.35 0.03
CA TRP A 145 0.86 -33.69 -1.25
C TRP A 145 1.52 -32.32 -1.13
N ARG A 146 2.15 -31.91 -2.23
CA ARG A 146 2.57 -30.55 -2.50
C ARG A 146 1.69 -29.95 -3.57
N VAL A 147 1.12 -28.81 -3.23
CA VAL A 147 0.08 -28.16 -4.00
C VAL A 147 0.54 -26.76 -4.36
N ILE A 148 0.42 -26.43 -5.65
CA ILE A 148 0.51 -25.07 -6.15
C ILE A 148 -0.91 -24.62 -6.47
N TYR A 149 -1.30 -23.45 -5.99
CA TYR A 149 -2.63 -22.91 -6.26
C TYR A 149 -2.58 -21.40 -6.49
N TYR A 150 -3.60 -20.84 -7.14
CA TYR A 150 -3.73 -19.39 -7.29
C TYR A 150 -4.11 -18.72 -5.95
N TYR A 151 -3.67 -17.49 -5.74
CA TYR A 151 -4.07 -16.70 -4.57
C TYR A 151 -4.49 -15.28 -4.99
N TYR A 152 -5.57 -15.19 -5.77
CA TYR A 152 -6.15 -13.89 -6.16
C TYR A 152 -7.12 -13.40 -5.09
N ASP A 153 -7.06 -12.10 -4.80
CA ASP A 153 -7.94 -11.49 -3.79
C ASP A 153 -8.16 -9.98 -3.96
N ILE A 154 -7.15 -9.28 -4.48
CA ILE A 154 -7.21 -7.81 -4.63
C ILE A 154 -7.28 -7.38 -6.09
N ILE A 155 -7.77 -6.17 -6.32
CA ILE A 155 -7.83 -5.56 -7.67
C ILE A 155 -6.43 -5.54 -8.31
N ASN A 156 -5.38 -5.34 -7.51
CA ASN A 156 -3.99 -5.38 -7.96
C ASN A 156 -3.59 -6.69 -8.67
N ASP A 157 -4.19 -7.81 -8.27
CA ASP A 157 -3.85 -9.14 -8.79
C ASP A 157 -4.38 -9.33 -10.23
N LEU A 158 -5.42 -8.58 -10.63
CA LEU A 158 -5.94 -8.57 -12.01
C LEU A 158 -4.92 -8.07 -13.03
N PHE A 159 -3.97 -7.25 -12.57
CA PHE A 159 -2.93 -6.66 -13.40
C PHE A 159 -1.61 -7.42 -13.30
N ALA A 160 -1.61 -8.62 -12.70
CA ALA A 160 -0.49 -9.53 -12.66
C ALA A 160 -0.62 -10.57 -13.79
N PHE A 161 0.32 -10.56 -14.74
CA PHE A 161 0.26 -11.42 -15.93
C PHE A 161 1.39 -12.45 -15.97
N GLY A 162 1.13 -13.60 -16.60
CA GLY A 162 2.12 -14.64 -16.84
C GLY A 162 2.74 -15.19 -15.55
N THR A 163 4.07 -15.13 -15.45
CA THR A 163 4.83 -15.62 -14.29
C THR A 163 4.66 -14.78 -13.03
N PHE A 164 4.09 -13.57 -13.14
CA PHE A 164 3.84 -12.68 -12.00
C PHE A 164 2.47 -12.91 -11.36
N GLN A 165 1.65 -13.80 -11.91
CA GLN A 165 0.38 -14.20 -11.31
C GLN A 165 0.59 -14.70 -9.89
N GLU A 166 -0.25 -14.24 -8.97
CA GLU A 166 -0.20 -14.61 -7.57
C GLU A 166 -0.51 -16.11 -7.37
N ARG A 167 0.49 -16.82 -6.85
CA ARG A 167 0.46 -18.25 -6.57
C ARG A 167 1.06 -18.50 -5.20
N ASP A 168 0.65 -19.58 -4.56
CA ASP A 168 1.26 -20.03 -3.31
C ASP A 168 1.50 -21.54 -3.32
N TRP A 169 2.32 -21.98 -2.37
CA TRP A 169 2.72 -23.36 -2.18
C TRP A 169 2.23 -23.86 -0.83
N ARG A 170 1.52 -25.00 -0.85
CA ARG A 170 0.92 -25.61 0.32
C ARG A 170 1.35 -27.07 0.45
N THR A 171 1.62 -27.50 1.68
CA THR A 171 1.65 -28.93 2.02
C THR A 171 0.27 -29.32 2.51
N VAL A 172 -0.30 -30.39 1.95
CA VAL A 172 -1.57 -30.96 2.40
C VAL A 172 -1.31 -32.38 2.86
N ARG A 173 -1.84 -32.77 4.02
CA ARG A 173 -1.72 -34.13 4.53
C ARG A 173 -3.03 -34.59 5.16
N THR A 174 -3.38 -35.83 4.91
CA THR A 174 -4.57 -36.46 5.48
C THR A 174 -4.21 -37.35 6.66
N HIS A 175 -5.13 -37.54 7.58
CA HIS A 175 -4.97 -38.43 8.73
C HIS A 175 -6.30 -39.11 9.02
N TYR A 176 -6.25 -40.39 9.35
CA TYR A 176 -7.42 -41.16 9.77
C TYR A 176 -7.27 -41.55 11.24
N VAL A 177 -8.30 -41.25 12.03
CA VAL A 177 -8.34 -41.50 13.47
C VAL A 177 -9.54 -42.41 13.76
N PRO A 178 -9.30 -43.71 14.01
CA PRO A 178 -10.36 -44.70 14.11
C PRO A 178 -11.13 -44.68 15.44
N SER A 179 -10.55 -44.13 16.51
CA SER A 179 -11.18 -44.05 17.83
C SER A 179 -10.70 -42.82 18.60
N PRO A 180 -11.50 -42.32 19.58
CA PRO A 180 -11.13 -41.14 20.36
C PRO A 180 -9.97 -41.38 21.35
N ASP A 181 -9.63 -42.65 21.60
CA ASP A 181 -8.52 -43.03 22.49
C ASP A 181 -7.15 -42.88 21.81
N VAL A 182 -7.13 -42.78 20.48
CA VAL A 182 -5.90 -42.55 19.73
C VAL A 182 -5.46 -41.11 19.92
N ASP A 183 -4.33 -40.92 20.60
CA ASP A 183 -3.67 -39.63 20.63
C ASP A 183 -3.00 -39.36 19.27
N VAL A 184 -3.67 -38.55 18.47
CA VAL A 184 -3.19 -38.09 17.17
C VAL A 184 -1.81 -37.42 17.24
N CYS A 185 -1.49 -36.81 18.38
CA CYS A 185 -0.24 -36.12 18.62
C CYS A 185 0.80 -36.93 19.41
N ASP A 186 0.57 -38.23 19.62
CA ASP A 186 1.56 -39.13 20.24
C ASP A 186 2.88 -39.11 19.45
N PRO A 187 4.03 -38.83 20.09
CA PRO A 187 5.33 -38.80 19.42
C PRO A 187 5.74 -40.15 18.80
N THR A 188 5.15 -41.26 19.24
CA THR A 188 5.40 -42.60 18.69
C THR A 188 4.56 -42.91 17.46
N SER A 189 3.54 -42.10 17.16
CA SER A 189 2.68 -42.29 15.99
C SER A 189 3.44 -42.03 14.68
N PRO A 190 3.56 -43.01 13.78
CA PRO A 190 4.31 -42.85 12.52
C PRO A 190 3.65 -41.84 11.57
N THR A 191 2.34 -41.62 11.73
CA THR A 191 1.53 -40.73 10.91
C THR A 191 1.13 -39.47 11.66
N ARG A 192 1.89 -39.06 12.67
CA ARG A 192 1.61 -37.85 13.46
C ARG A 192 1.47 -36.60 12.55
N PRO A 193 0.41 -35.79 12.71
CA PRO A 193 0.30 -34.50 12.03
C PRO A 193 1.41 -33.54 12.41
N PHE A 194 1.84 -32.72 11.45
CA PHE A 194 2.89 -31.74 11.70
C PHE A 194 2.43 -30.64 12.64
N PHE A 195 1.14 -30.27 12.63
CA PHE A 195 0.63 -29.26 13.55
C PHE A 195 0.87 -29.61 15.03
N CYS A 196 1.02 -30.89 15.39
CA CYS A 196 1.24 -31.30 16.79
C CYS A 196 2.51 -30.72 17.43
N GLU A 197 3.50 -30.32 16.63
CA GLU A 197 4.74 -29.66 17.11
C GLU A 197 4.70 -28.14 16.93
N GLN A 198 3.60 -27.61 16.40
CA GLN A 198 3.51 -26.22 16.01
C GLN A 198 3.01 -25.31 17.11
N LEU A 199 3.73 -24.20 17.31
CA LEU A 199 3.44 -23.21 18.33
C LEU A 199 2.14 -22.46 18.07
N TRP A 200 1.68 -22.41 16.82
CA TRP A 200 0.42 -21.76 16.45
C TRP A 200 -0.83 -22.59 16.79
N THR A 201 -0.68 -23.82 17.30
CA THR A 201 -1.83 -24.67 17.69
C THR A 201 -2.48 -24.31 19.01
N ASP A 202 -1.83 -23.50 19.84
CA ASP A 202 -2.39 -23.01 21.09
C ASP A 202 -3.20 -21.73 20.83
N PHE A 203 -4.46 -21.91 20.47
CA PHE A 203 -5.40 -20.81 20.24
C PHE A 203 -5.66 -20.02 21.53
N GLY A 204 -5.61 -20.69 22.69
CA GLY A 204 -5.69 -20.06 24.01
C GLY A 204 -4.61 -19.02 24.23
N ALA A 205 -3.35 -19.37 23.95
CA ALA A 205 -2.22 -18.44 24.02
C ALA A 205 -2.33 -17.27 23.02
N LEU A 206 -3.05 -17.47 21.91
CA LEU A 206 -3.31 -16.45 20.88
C LEU A 206 -4.58 -15.63 21.12
N GLY A 207 -5.32 -15.90 22.20
CA GLY A 207 -6.44 -15.10 22.67
C GLY A 207 -7.83 -15.73 22.50
N ASP A 208 -7.94 -16.92 21.90
CA ASP A 208 -9.18 -17.70 21.87
C ASP A 208 -9.15 -18.78 22.96
N VAL A 209 -9.53 -18.37 24.16
CA VAL A 209 -9.58 -19.22 25.36
C VAL A 209 -10.59 -20.36 25.22
N SER A 210 -11.60 -20.22 24.35
CA SER A 210 -12.67 -21.20 24.23
C SER A 210 -12.22 -22.49 23.54
N THR A 211 -11.34 -22.36 22.55
CA THR A 211 -10.79 -23.51 21.81
C THR A 211 -9.58 -24.13 22.53
N GLY A 212 -8.79 -23.34 23.26
CA GLY A 212 -7.58 -23.85 23.91
C GLY A 212 -6.55 -24.32 22.87
N ARG A 213 -6.14 -25.59 22.88
CA ARG A 213 -5.26 -26.16 21.84
C ARG A 213 -6.07 -26.94 20.81
N ILE A 214 -5.71 -26.82 19.53
CA ILE A 214 -6.38 -27.53 18.42
C ILE A 214 -6.52 -29.06 18.69
N PRO A 215 -5.47 -29.80 19.09
CA PRO A 215 -5.59 -31.24 19.33
C PRO A 215 -6.59 -31.59 20.45
N ASP A 216 -6.63 -30.77 21.49
CA ASP A 216 -7.49 -30.97 22.66
C ASP A 216 -8.96 -30.70 22.31
N ASP A 217 -9.24 -29.63 21.54
CA ASP A 217 -10.59 -29.35 21.04
C ASP A 217 -11.07 -30.44 20.08
N ILE A 218 -10.22 -30.89 19.14
CA ILE A 218 -10.52 -32.02 18.24
C ILE A 218 -10.89 -33.27 19.04
N ARG A 219 -10.07 -33.64 20.04
CA ARG A 219 -10.31 -34.81 20.89
C ARG A 219 -11.61 -34.68 21.67
N SER A 220 -11.86 -33.52 22.26
CA SER A 220 -13.09 -33.27 23.03
C SER A 220 -14.35 -33.40 22.17
N ARG A 221 -14.32 -32.90 20.92
CA ARG A 221 -15.42 -33.02 19.96
C ARG A 221 -15.63 -34.46 19.51
N PHE A 222 -14.55 -35.18 19.26
CA PHE A 222 -14.62 -36.59 18.88
C PHE A 222 -15.23 -37.41 20.02
N GLN A 223 -14.76 -37.23 21.26
CA GLN A 223 -15.32 -37.87 22.45
C GLN A 223 -16.79 -37.52 22.67
N ALA A 224 -17.16 -36.24 22.53
CA ALA A 224 -18.54 -35.80 22.67
C ALA A 224 -19.47 -36.51 21.66
N GLN A 225 -19.02 -36.69 20.41
CA GLN A 225 -19.83 -37.41 19.42
C GLN A 225 -19.91 -38.91 19.72
N VAL A 226 -18.81 -39.54 20.15
CA VAL A 226 -18.80 -40.96 20.54
C VAL A 226 -19.78 -41.18 21.69
N ASN A 227 -19.77 -40.32 22.71
CA ASN A 227 -20.70 -40.38 23.84
C ASN A 227 -22.17 -40.15 23.45
N ALA A 228 -22.42 -39.42 22.36
CA ALA A 228 -23.75 -39.18 21.83
C ALA A 228 -24.25 -40.30 20.89
N SER A 229 -23.38 -41.25 20.50
CA SER A 229 -23.67 -42.31 19.54
C SER A 229 -23.91 -43.67 20.24
N ASP A 230 -24.69 -44.56 19.63
CA ASP A 230 -24.93 -45.92 20.17
C ASP A 230 -23.72 -46.81 19.89
N ALA A 231 -22.87 -47.05 20.89
CA ALA A 231 -21.65 -47.84 20.75
C ALA A 231 -21.84 -49.28 20.20
N LEU A 232 -23.05 -49.84 20.26
CA LEU A 232 -23.34 -51.19 19.73
C LEU A 232 -23.67 -51.20 18.24
N ARG A 233 -24.19 -50.09 17.71
CA ARG A 233 -24.70 -50.00 16.33
C ARG A 233 -24.01 -48.93 15.51
N GLN A 234 -23.36 -47.97 16.15
CA GLN A 234 -22.79 -46.81 15.50
C GLN A 234 -21.28 -46.78 15.68
N ARG A 235 -20.60 -46.53 14.57
CA ARG A 235 -19.16 -46.28 14.52
C ARG A 235 -18.93 -44.80 14.26
N VAL A 236 -18.11 -44.17 15.09
CA VAL A 236 -17.69 -42.77 14.89
C VAL A 236 -16.25 -42.76 14.42
N GLU A 237 -15.99 -42.02 13.36
CA GLU A 237 -14.67 -41.88 12.74
C GLU A 237 -14.32 -40.41 12.57
N LEU A 238 -13.02 -40.12 12.59
CA LEU A 238 -12.50 -38.79 12.39
C LEU A 238 -11.43 -38.82 11.30
N VAL A 239 -11.57 -37.92 10.33
CA VAL A 239 -10.57 -37.63 9.33
C VAL A 239 -10.08 -36.20 9.54
N LEU A 240 -8.76 -36.03 9.57
CA LEU A 240 -8.14 -34.71 9.64
C LEU A 240 -7.44 -34.42 8.32
N LEU A 241 -7.61 -33.22 7.82
CA LEU A 241 -6.81 -32.67 6.73
C LEU A 241 -6.04 -31.50 7.29
N GLU A 242 -4.73 -31.65 7.42
CA GLU A 242 -3.86 -30.54 7.75
C GLU A 242 -3.33 -29.92 6.46
N ALA A 243 -3.32 -28.59 6.41
CA ALA A 243 -2.77 -27.86 5.30
C ALA A 243 -1.99 -26.65 5.81
N ILE A 244 -0.78 -26.45 5.30
CA ILE A 244 0.14 -25.41 5.76
C ILE A 244 0.85 -24.81 4.54
N ASP A 245 0.77 -23.50 4.37
CA ASP A 245 1.51 -22.78 3.33
C ASP A 245 2.99 -22.67 3.70
N ASP A 246 3.86 -22.64 2.69
CA ASP A 246 5.23 -22.22 2.91
C ASP A 246 5.28 -20.77 3.38
N ILE A 247 6.30 -20.41 4.15
CA ILE A 247 6.47 -19.01 4.55
C ILE A 247 6.86 -18.14 3.35
N ARG A 248 5.90 -17.37 2.85
CA ARG A 248 6.06 -16.56 1.66
C ARG A 248 6.60 -15.17 2.01
N PRO A 249 7.75 -14.74 1.45
CA PRO A 249 8.22 -13.36 1.53
C PRO A 249 7.33 -12.42 0.72
N TRP A 250 6.90 -11.35 1.39
CA TRP A 250 6.18 -10.22 0.85
C TRP A 250 7.13 -9.02 0.90
N GLY A 251 7.74 -8.71 -0.24
CA GLY A 251 8.82 -7.75 -0.26
C GLY A 251 8.82 -6.88 -1.49
N GLY A 252 9.45 -5.72 -1.33
CA GLY A 252 9.73 -4.72 -2.36
C GLY A 252 10.25 -3.45 -1.72
N GLY A 253 11.08 -3.63 -0.69
CA GLY A 253 11.63 -2.58 0.15
C GLY A 253 12.86 -3.11 0.85
N PHE A 254 13.42 -2.33 1.77
CA PHE A 254 14.58 -2.75 2.56
C PHE A 254 14.21 -3.78 3.63
N THR A 255 12.99 -3.71 4.15
CA THR A 255 12.47 -4.71 5.09
C THR A 255 11.60 -5.73 4.37
N LYS A 256 11.36 -6.85 5.02
CA LYS A 256 10.53 -7.93 4.49
C LYS A 256 9.49 -8.31 5.52
N SER A 257 8.27 -8.47 5.06
CA SER A 257 7.23 -9.18 5.79
C SER A 257 7.12 -10.57 5.20
N TYR A 258 6.70 -11.53 6.00
CA TYR A 258 6.49 -12.90 5.56
C TYR A 258 5.18 -13.39 6.12
N THR A 259 4.53 -14.33 5.44
CA THR A 259 3.27 -14.89 5.88
C THR A 259 3.17 -16.36 5.49
N SER A 260 2.51 -17.15 6.32
CA SER A 260 2.07 -18.51 6.00
C SER A 260 0.68 -18.70 6.62
N ALA A 261 -0.26 -19.19 5.83
CA ALA A 261 -1.58 -19.57 6.32
C ALA A 261 -1.62 -21.06 6.60
N TYR A 262 -2.28 -21.45 7.67
CA TYR A 262 -2.51 -22.83 8.05
C TYR A 262 -4.01 -23.08 8.22
N ASP A 263 -4.42 -24.31 7.95
CA ASP A 263 -5.75 -24.79 8.34
C ASP A 263 -5.73 -26.27 8.69
N VAL A 264 -6.66 -26.65 9.56
CA VAL A 264 -6.96 -28.03 9.89
C VAL A 264 -8.47 -28.22 9.72
N VAL A 265 -8.85 -29.10 8.79
CA VAL A 265 -10.23 -29.52 8.58
C VAL A 265 -10.46 -30.84 9.30
N ALA A 266 -11.35 -30.83 10.28
CA ALA A 266 -11.80 -32.01 11.02
C ALA A 266 -13.16 -32.46 10.47
N LEU A 267 -13.13 -33.58 9.74
CA LEU A 267 -14.32 -34.25 9.23
C LEU A 267 -14.69 -35.40 10.16
N LEU A 268 -15.82 -35.26 10.83
CA LEU A 268 -16.35 -36.31 11.69
C LEU A 268 -17.46 -37.05 10.97
N ARG A 269 -17.45 -38.39 11.03
CA ARG A 269 -18.46 -39.25 10.42
C ARG A 269 -19.03 -40.23 11.45
N VAL A 270 -20.34 -40.42 11.44
CA VAL A 270 -21.03 -41.50 12.17
C VAL A 270 -21.68 -42.43 11.16
N GLN A 271 -21.41 -43.72 11.28
CA GLN A 271 -22.02 -44.76 10.47
C GLN A 271 -22.85 -45.68 11.35
N ASN A 272 -24.02 -46.09 10.87
CA ASN A 272 -24.85 -47.10 11.46
C ASN A 272 -24.54 -48.44 10.79
N CYS A 273 -23.93 -49.33 11.56
CA CYS A 273 -23.57 -50.68 11.13
C CYS A 273 -24.65 -51.64 11.61
N SER A 274 -25.19 -52.45 10.69
CA SER A 274 -25.99 -53.62 11.07
C SER A 274 -25.09 -54.65 11.79
N SER A 275 -25.66 -55.76 12.30
CA SER A 275 -24.95 -56.74 13.15
C SER A 275 -23.67 -57.34 12.55
N SER A 276 -23.39 -57.13 11.26
CA SER A 276 -22.09 -57.31 10.64
C SER A 276 -21.41 -55.96 10.36
N SER A 277 -20.18 -55.77 10.84
CA SER A 277 -19.33 -54.59 10.66
C SER A 277 -18.93 -54.24 9.21
N LEU A 278 -19.53 -54.91 8.22
CA LEU A 278 -19.23 -54.80 6.79
C LEU A 278 -20.27 -53.93 6.04
N ASP A 279 -21.52 -53.88 6.51
CA ASP A 279 -22.60 -53.08 5.90
C ASP A 279 -22.95 -51.91 6.84
N CYS A 280 -22.17 -50.83 6.74
CA CYS A 280 -22.34 -49.60 7.50
C CYS A 280 -22.82 -48.46 6.60
N GLU A 281 -23.91 -47.82 6.97
CA GLU A 281 -24.44 -46.65 6.28
C GLU A 281 -24.12 -45.37 7.06
N THR A 282 -23.58 -44.36 6.37
CA THR A 282 -23.32 -43.07 7.00
C THR A 282 -24.64 -42.38 7.39
N VAL A 283 -24.76 -41.98 8.66
CA VAL A 283 -25.95 -41.29 9.20
C VAL A 283 -25.67 -39.85 9.62
N PHE A 284 -24.40 -39.48 9.85
CA PHE A 284 -24.01 -38.12 10.18
C PHE A 284 -22.62 -37.79 9.65
N VAL A 285 -22.46 -36.57 9.12
CA VAL A 285 -21.16 -36.00 8.75
C VAL A 285 -21.07 -34.56 9.23
N SER A 286 -19.92 -34.15 9.77
CA SER A 286 -19.66 -32.80 10.25
C SER A 286 -18.34 -32.26 9.73
N ASP A 287 -18.35 -31.01 9.21
CA ASP A 287 -17.16 -30.23 8.83
C ASP A 287 -16.92 -29.13 9.86
N TYR A 288 -15.81 -29.25 10.58
CA TYR A 288 -15.31 -28.26 11.52
C TYR A 288 -13.89 -27.83 11.12
N ARG A 289 -13.59 -26.53 11.23
CA ARG A 289 -12.32 -25.98 10.75
C ARG A 289 -11.61 -25.14 11.78
N TYR A 290 -10.30 -25.26 11.76
CA TYR A 290 -9.35 -24.40 12.44
C TYR A 290 -8.54 -23.69 11.38
N GLU A 291 -8.46 -22.36 11.42
CA GLU A 291 -7.65 -21.61 10.47
C GLU A 291 -6.94 -20.44 11.15
N GLY A 292 -5.83 -20.05 10.55
CA GLY A 292 -5.08 -18.88 10.96
C GLY A 292 -3.89 -18.66 10.05
N GLY A 293 -3.10 -17.66 10.40
CA GLY A 293 -1.82 -17.45 9.74
C GLY A 293 -0.80 -16.90 10.70
N PHE A 294 0.44 -17.24 10.46
CA PHE A 294 1.57 -16.64 11.15
C PHE A 294 2.45 -15.88 10.17
N ALA A 295 3.20 -14.94 10.72
CA ALA A 295 4.01 -14.02 9.97
C ALA A 295 5.27 -13.66 10.77
N LYS A 296 6.27 -13.15 10.05
CA LYS A 296 7.46 -12.54 10.64
C LYS A 296 7.81 -11.26 9.90
N THR A 297 8.44 -10.33 10.59
CA THR A 297 8.91 -9.09 9.98
C THR A 297 10.17 -8.59 10.68
N ASN A 298 11.05 -7.94 9.92
CA ASN A 298 12.20 -7.23 10.46
C ASN A 298 11.99 -5.70 10.51
N THR A 299 10.81 -5.19 10.12
CA THR A 299 10.55 -3.74 10.04
C THR A 299 10.81 -3.01 11.35
N MET A 300 10.50 -3.65 12.48
CA MET A 300 10.63 -3.07 13.83
C MET A 300 12.09 -2.74 14.17
N ARG A 301 13.04 -3.56 13.68
CA ARG A 301 14.49 -3.33 13.87
C ARG A 301 14.97 -2.07 13.16
N TYR A 302 14.27 -1.64 12.11
CA TYR A 302 14.59 -0.44 11.34
C TYR A 302 13.84 0.81 11.84
N TYR A 303 13.01 0.69 12.89
CA TYR A 303 12.20 1.80 13.40
C TYR A 303 13.03 3.05 13.68
N GLY A 304 14.19 2.93 14.33
CA GLY A 304 15.07 4.06 14.63
C GLY A 304 15.50 4.83 13.38
N VAL A 305 15.84 4.13 12.30
CA VAL A 305 16.24 4.75 11.03
C VAL A 305 15.04 5.44 10.38
N THR A 306 13.91 4.75 10.26
CA THR A 306 12.68 5.32 9.68
C THR A 306 12.20 6.55 10.45
N HIS A 307 12.27 6.48 11.78
CA HIS A 307 11.91 7.55 12.70
C HIS A 307 12.76 8.80 12.45
N ILE A 308 14.09 8.66 12.43
CA ILE A 308 15.03 9.77 12.18
C ILE A 308 14.80 10.38 10.78
N LEU A 309 14.67 9.54 9.75
CA LEU A 309 14.45 10.01 8.37
C LEU A 309 13.17 10.84 8.24
N ARG A 310 12.06 10.39 8.84
CA ARG A 310 10.79 11.12 8.81
C ARG A 310 10.82 12.39 9.63
N LEU A 311 11.38 12.32 10.85
CA LEU A 311 11.51 13.48 11.71
C LEU A 311 12.36 14.56 11.03
N PHE A 312 13.50 14.17 10.46
CA PHE A 312 14.39 15.06 9.71
C PHE A 312 13.70 15.66 8.48
N GLY A 313 13.08 14.82 7.63
CA GLY A 313 12.37 15.27 6.43
C GLY A 313 11.21 16.23 6.76
N GLN A 314 10.43 15.93 7.80
CA GLN A 314 9.35 16.80 8.25
C GLN A 314 9.89 18.11 8.81
N THR A 315 10.90 18.06 9.68
CA THR A 315 11.50 19.25 10.30
C THR A 315 12.06 20.18 9.23
N TYR A 316 12.77 19.64 8.23
CA TYR A 316 13.26 20.41 7.09
C TYR A 316 12.13 21.16 6.36
N ASN A 317 11.04 20.46 6.06
CA ASN A 317 9.91 21.07 5.35
C ASN A 317 9.14 22.09 6.21
N ILE A 318 9.02 21.86 7.52
CA ILE A 318 8.46 22.84 8.46
C ILE A 318 9.33 24.11 8.47
N CYS A 319 10.65 23.94 8.65
CA CYS A 319 11.60 25.05 8.57
C CYS A 319 11.48 25.79 7.24
N ARG A 320 11.36 25.07 6.12
CA ARG A 320 11.18 25.66 4.79
C ARG A 320 9.88 26.47 4.67
N ALA A 321 8.77 25.99 5.24
CA ALA A 321 7.52 26.76 5.24
C ALA A 321 7.63 28.04 6.10
N LEU A 322 8.33 27.97 7.23
CA LEU A 322 8.58 29.12 8.10
C LEU A 322 9.52 30.14 7.45
N THR A 323 10.62 29.70 6.83
CA THR A 323 11.54 30.59 6.12
C THR A 323 10.88 31.20 4.88
N LEU A 324 9.99 30.47 4.21
CA LEU A 324 9.17 31.02 3.14
C LEU A 324 8.25 32.14 3.64
N PHE A 325 7.53 31.92 4.75
CA PHE A 325 6.69 32.94 5.34
C PHE A 325 7.50 34.18 5.76
N LEU A 326 8.68 33.99 6.37
CA LEU A 326 9.60 35.06 6.70
C LEU A 326 10.06 35.82 5.45
N GLY A 327 10.41 35.11 4.36
CA GLY A 327 10.78 35.73 3.09
C GLY A 327 9.66 36.56 2.48
N CYS A 328 8.41 36.08 2.56
CA CYS A 328 7.22 36.85 2.18
C CYS A 328 7.07 38.11 3.05
N TYR A 329 7.26 37.99 4.37
CA TYR A 329 7.20 39.14 5.27
C TYR A 329 8.27 40.18 4.94
N LEU A 330 9.53 39.76 4.79
CA LEU A 330 10.64 40.65 4.45
C LEU A 330 10.45 41.31 3.07
N ALA A 331 9.89 40.57 2.10
CA ALA A 331 9.57 41.11 0.78
C ALA A 331 8.52 42.24 0.88
N ARG A 332 7.43 42.01 1.62
CA ARG A 332 6.34 42.99 1.76
C ARG A 332 6.72 44.16 2.66
N ALA A 333 7.55 43.94 3.68
CA ALA A 333 8.02 45.00 4.57
C ALA A 333 9.00 45.97 3.88
N ALA A 334 9.74 45.49 2.86
CA ALA A 334 10.66 46.32 2.08
C ALA A 334 9.97 47.19 1.03
N GLU A 335 8.68 46.98 0.75
CA GLU A 335 7.94 47.80 -0.19
C GLU A 335 7.56 49.15 0.43
N PRO A 336 7.74 50.27 -0.31
CA PRO A 336 7.47 51.62 0.22
C PRO A 336 6.01 51.78 0.67
N LYS A 337 5.07 51.09 0.03
CA LYS A 337 3.63 51.06 0.38
C LYS A 337 3.35 50.57 1.81
N TYR A 338 4.26 49.79 2.39
CA TYR A 338 4.11 49.19 3.72
C TYR A 338 5.20 49.64 4.72
N ALA A 339 6.06 50.58 4.33
CA ALA A 339 7.13 51.13 5.16
C ALA A 339 6.59 51.78 6.45
N ASP A 340 5.39 52.36 6.43
CA ASP A 340 4.73 52.96 7.59
C ASP A 340 3.50 52.17 8.07
N ALA A 341 3.24 50.99 7.50
CA ALA A 341 2.09 50.17 7.87
C ALA A 341 2.27 49.45 9.22
N SER A 342 1.17 49.27 9.95
CA SER A 342 1.16 48.50 11.21
C SER A 342 1.61 47.05 11.02
N LEU A 343 2.16 46.45 12.07
CA LEU A 343 2.64 45.05 12.06
C LEU A 343 1.57 44.08 11.58
N LEU A 344 0.32 44.23 12.06
CA LEU A 344 -0.81 43.41 11.64
C LEU A 344 -1.04 43.48 10.12
N ARG A 345 -0.98 44.68 9.54
CA ARG A 345 -1.18 44.86 8.10
C ARG A 345 -0.05 44.22 7.29
N ARG A 346 1.20 44.32 7.75
CA ARG A 346 2.36 43.65 7.14
C ARG A 346 2.23 42.13 7.21
N LEU A 347 1.84 41.59 8.36
CA LEU A 347 1.60 40.15 8.54
C LEU A 347 0.46 39.65 7.65
N LEU A 348 -0.67 40.37 7.57
CA LEU A 348 -1.77 40.02 6.67
C LEU A 348 -1.33 40.01 5.19
N CYS A 349 -0.54 41.00 4.77
CA CYS A 349 0.03 41.04 3.43
C CYS A 349 1.02 39.89 3.17
N ALA A 350 1.85 39.54 4.15
CA ALA A 350 2.75 38.40 4.08
C ALA A 350 1.96 37.08 3.93
N THR A 351 0.91 36.88 4.74
CA THR A 351 0.01 35.72 4.64
C THR A 351 -0.65 35.63 3.27
N ARG A 352 -1.16 36.74 2.73
CA ARG A 352 -1.74 36.76 1.38
C ARG A 352 -0.71 36.41 0.31
N THR A 353 0.54 36.87 0.46
CA THR A 353 1.65 36.53 -0.45
C THR A 353 2.01 35.05 -0.36
N PHE A 354 2.13 34.53 0.85
CA PHE A 354 2.38 33.11 1.13
C PHE A 354 1.31 32.21 0.50
N LEU A 355 0.03 32.56 0.63
CA LEU A 355 -1.09 31.81 0.04
C LEU A 355 -1.18 31.90 -1.49
N ARG A 356 -0.49 32.86 -2.14
CA ARG A 356 -0.36 32.90 -3.60
C ARG A 356 0.68 31.92 -4.14
N ILE A 357 1.63 31.50 -3.30
CA ILE A 357 2.65 30.52 -3.66
C ILE A 357 2.02 29.12 -3.60
N PRO A 358 2.09 28.32 -4.68
CA PRO A 358 1.52 26.98 -4.68
C PRO A 358 2.17 26.08 -3.61
N ALA A 359 1.38 25.60 -2.66
CA ALA A 359 1.86 24.77 -1.56
C ALA A 359 2.61 23.52 -2.04
N GLN A 360 2.23 22.94 -3.18
CA GLN A 360 2.88 21.73 -3.72
C GLN A 360 4.30 21.98 -4.23
N VAL A 361 4.62 23.20 -4.66
CA VAL A 361 6.01 23.60 -5.01
C VAL A 361 6.85 23.67 -3.73
N VAL A 362 6.24 24.11 -2.64
CA VAL A 362 6.88 24.18 -1.32
C VAL A 362 7.05 22.79 -0.73
N ILE A 363 6.04 21.92 -0.76
CA ILE A 363 6.10 20.59 -0.13
C ILE A 363 7.02 19.64 -0.92
N HIS A 364 6.90 19.61 -2.25
CA HIS A 364 7.61 18.64 -3.09
C HIS A 364 8.83 19.21 -3.80
N GLY A 365 9.16 20.50 -3.64
CA GLY A 365 10.25 21.14 -4.41
C GLY A 365 11.66 20.64 -4.05
N SER A 366 11.98 20.51 -2.77
CA SER A 366 13.34 20.17 -2.32
C SER A 366 13.61 18.66 -2.42
N TRP A 367 14.83 18.30 -2.84
CA TRP A 367 15.29 16.91 -2.96
C TRP A 367 15.47 16.23 -1.62
N LEU A 368 16.00 16.95 -0.63
CA LEU A 368 16.40 16.39 0.65
C LEU A 368 15.22 15.75 1.42
N PRO A 369 14.09 16.44 1.66
CA PRO A 369 12.94 15.83 2.32
C PRO A 369 12.31 14.73 1.45
N VAL A 370 12.25 14.91 0.13
CA VAL A 370 11.70 13.88 -0.78
C VAL A 370 12.50 12.59 -0.68
N ALA A 371 13.84 12.66 -0.73
CA ALA A 371 14.70 11.49 -0.59
C ALA A 371 14.55 10.83 0.80
N ALA A 372 14.51 11.63 1.87
CA ALA A 372 14.33 11.11 3.23
C ALA A 372 13.00 10.34 3.38
N PHE A 373 11.88 10.91 2.90
CA PHE A 373 10.59 10.26 2.94
C PHE A 373 10.51 9.04 2.03
N VAL A 374 11.12 9.06 0.85
CA VAL A 374 11.19 7.88 -0.03
C VAL A 374 11.94 6.75 0.65
N VAL A 375 13.14 7.02 1.19
CA VAL A 375 13.92 5.97 1.88
C VAL A 375 13.14 5.42 3.07
N ALA A 376 12.52 6.28 3.89
CA ALA A 376 11.67 5.84 4.99
C ALA A 376 10.50 4.95 4.52
N HIS A 377 9.84 5.32 3.42
CA HIS A 377 8.75 4.54 2.82
C HIS A 377 9.22 3.20 2.22
N LEU A 378 10.39 3.17 1.59
CA LEU A 378 11.00 1.93 1.10
C LEU A 378 11.38 0.98 2.26
N ILE A 379 11.60 1.49 3.46
CA ILE A 379 11.84 0.66 4.64
C ILE A 379 10.54 -0.01 5.09
N ASP A 380 9.45 0.72 5.33
CA ASP A 380 8.27 0.16 6.03
C ASP A 380 7.04 -0.13 5.18
N SER A 381 7.02 0.24 3.89
CA SER A 381 5.92 -0.08 2.97
C SER A 381 5.55 -1.58 2.89
N PRO A 382 6.49 -2.56 2.96
CA PRO A 382 6.10 -3.96 2.91
C PRO A 382 5.19 -4.38 4.07
N LEU A 383 5.50 -3.93 5.30
CA LEU A 383 4.66 -4.19 6.47
C LEU A 383 3.36 -3.37 6.45
N LEU A 384 3.44 -2.10 6.02
CA LEU A 384 2.24 -1.25 5.89
C LEU A 384 1.17 -1.89 5.00
N TYR A 385 1.55 -2.29 3.78
CA TYR A 385 0.61 -2.88 2.83
C TYR A 385 0.18 -4.26 3.28
N TYR A 386 1.05 -5.02 3.96
CA TYR A 386 0.67 -6.28 4.56
C TYR A 386 -0.44 -6.12 5.62
N CYS A 387 -0.32 -5.11 6.50
CA CYS A 387 -1.36 -4.84 7.50
C CYS A 387 -2.68 -4.40 6.86
N ILE A 388 -2.64 -3.58 5.80
CA ILE A 388 -3.82 -3.20 5.02
C ILE A 388 -4.50 -4.45 4.44
N PHE A 389 -3.70 -5.34 3.82
CA PHE A 389 -4.20 -6.58 3.24
C PHE A 389 -4.90 -7.48 4.28
N MET A 390 -4.29 -7.64 5.46
CA MET A 390 -4.84 -8.50 6.51
C MET A 390 -6.11 -7.92 7.14
N GLN A 391 -6.22 -6.60 7.30
CA GLN A 391 -7.44 -5.97 7.82
C GLN A 391 -8.65 -6.08 6.87
N LEU A 392 -8.41 -6.29 5.57
CA LEU A 392 -9.46 -6.48 4.57
C LEU A 392 -9.85 -7.96 4.38
N GLY A 393 -9.26 -8.90 5.13
CA GLY A 393 -9.51 -10.33 4.96
C GLY A 393 -10.96 -10.74 5.23
N PRO A 394 -11.64 -11.42 4.28
CA PRO A 394 -12.99 -11.95 4.52
C PRO A 394 -12.92 -13.26 5.30
N LEU A 395 -13.79 -13.41 6.30
CA LEU A 395 -14.05 -14.69 6.98
C LEU A 395 -15.37 -15.26 6.50
N ASN A 396 -15.35 -16.50 6.00
CA ASN A 396 -16.55 -17.12 5.39
C ASN A 396 -17.23 -16.21 4.34
N GLY A 397 -16.43 -15.48 3.56
CA GLY A 397 -16.88 -14.56 2.52
C GLY A 397 -17.46 -13.23 3.01
N ALA A 398 -17.28 -12.86 4.29
CA ALA A 398 -17.74 -11.59 4.85
C ALA A 398 -16.64 -10.86 5.64
N THR A 399 -16.51 -9.56 5.43
CA THR A 399 -15.67 -8.67 6.25
C THR A 399 -16.51 -8.04 7.35
N ARG A 400 -16.11 -8.18 8.61
CA ARG A 400 -16.74 -7.48 9.74
C ARG A 400 -15.76 -6.42 10.25
N PHE A 401 -16.19 -5.16 10.23
CA PHE A 401 -15.39 -4.06 10.76
C PHE A 401 -15.90 -3.64 12.14
N THR A 402 -15.06 -3.72 13.16
CA THR A 402 -15.31 -3.04 14.44
C THR A 402 -14.92 -1.55 14.32
N PRO A 403 -15.49 -0.65 15.13
CA PRO A 403 -15.13 0.78 15.09
C PRO A 403 -13.61 1.03 15.21
N ASP A 404 -12.93 0.30 16.09
CA ASP A 404 -11.47 0.39 16.28
C ASP A 404 -10.69 -0.08 15.04
N GLN A 405 -11.18 -1.12 14.36
CA GLN A 405 -10.61 -1.58 13.10
C GLN A 405 -10.82 -0.55 11.99
N ILE A 406 -11.96 0.13 11.93
CA ILE A 406 -12.22 1.20 10.95
C ILE A 406 -11.21 2.35 11.14
N TYR A 407 -11.03 2.79 12.39
CA TYR A 407 -10.07 3.85 12.69
C TYR A 407 -8.64 3.43 12.33
N SER A 408 -8.22 2.23 12.75
CA SER A 408 -6.89 1.69 12.45
C SER A 408 -6.67 1.55 10.94
N PHE A 409 -7.66 1.06 10.21
CA PHE A 409 -7.64 0.95 8.76
C PHE A 409 -7.50 2.31 8.09
N TRP A 410 -8.25 3.32 8.55
CA TRP A 410 -8.15 4.67 8.02
C TRP A 410 -6.76 5.32 8.24
N VAL A 411 -6.14 5.04 9.39
CA VAL A 411 -4.74 5.44 9.66
C VAL A 411 -3.78 4.74 8.70
N LEU A 412 -3.95 3.44 8.45
CA LEU A 412 -3.10 2.71 7.48
C LEU A 412 -3.29 3.21 6.05
N LEU A 413 -4.52 3.51 5.62
CA LEU A 413 -4.79 4.13 4.31
C LEU A 413 -4.18 5.53 4.18
N THR A 414 -4.20 6.29 5.28
CA THR A 414 -3.47 7.55 5.37
C THR A 414 -1.97 7.34 5.17
N CYS A 415 -1.38 6.33 5.83
CA CYS A 415 0.03 5.98 5.64
C CYS A 415 0.33 5.53 4.19
N HIS A 416 -0.61 4.85 3.53
CA HIS A 416 -0.46 4.41 2.14
C HIS A 416 -0.18 5.59 1.20
N MET A 417 -0.80 6.75 1.44
CA MET A 417 -0.59 7.98 0.66
C MET A 417 0.85 8.48 0.67
N ARG A 418 1.74 7.98 1.55
CA ARG A 418 3.17 8.31 1.55
C ARG A 418 3.88 7.86 0.26
N ASN A 419 3.27 6.97 -0.53
CA ASN A 419 3.75 6.66 -1.87
C ASN A 419 3.74 7.88 -2.82
N VAL A 420 3.07 8.99 -2.47
CA VAL A 420 3.21 10.28 -3.16
C VAL A 420 4.67 10.76 -3.20
N TRP A 421 5.50 10.41 -2.22
CA TRP A 421 6.93 10.75 -2.22
C TRP A 421 7.71 9.98 -3.29
N VAL A 422 7.35 8.71 -3.53
CA VAL A 422 7.91 7.90 -4.63
C VAL A 422 7.53 8.51 -5.97
N LEU A 423 6.27 8.95 -6.11
CA LEU A 423 5.81 9.64 -7.32
C LEU A 423 6.50 11.00 -7.51
N SER A 424 6.73 11.76 -6.42
CA SER A 424 7.49 13.01 -6.44
C SER A 424 8.92 12.78 -6.92
N LEU A 425 9.60 11.74 -6.41
CA LEU A 425 10.93 11.36 -6.88
C LEU A 425 10.92 11.00 -8.37
N ALA A 426 9.97 10.16 -8.81
CA ALA A 426 9.84 9.76 -10.20
C ALA A 426 9.64 10.97 -11.13
N THR A 427 8.75 11.90 -10.78
CA THR A 427 8.56 13.12 -11.58
C THR A 427 9.81 14.00 -11.63
N LYS A 428 10.59 14.11 -10.56
CA LYS A 428 11.88 14.80 -10.58
C LYS A 428 12.88 14.11 -11.51
N CYS A 429 12.99 12.79 -11.46
CA CYS A 429 13.87 12.02 -12.35
C CYS A 429 13.46 12.19 -13.82
N ILE A 430 12.16 12.15 -14.13
CA ILE A 430 11.64 12.41 -15.48
C ILE A 430 12.05 13.80 -15.95
N LEU A 431 11.97 14.82 -15.09
CA LEU A 431 12.37 16.17 -15.46
C LEU A 431 13.86 16.31 -15.69
N LEU A 432 14.69 15.65 -14.89
CA LEU A 432 16.14 15.61 -15.12
C LEU A 432 16.49 14.94 -16.46
N ALA A 433 15.73 13.91 -16.86
CA ALA A 433 15.95 13.19 -18.10
C ALA A 433 15.40 13.92 -19.34
N VAL A 434 14.24 14.57 -19.22
CA VAL A 434 13.48 15.13 -20.36
C VAL A 434 13.70 16.62 -20.56
N ASP A 435 14.08 17.39 -19.53
CA ASP A 435 14.30 18.83 -19.64
C ASP A 435 15.59 19.14 -20.43
N GLN A 436 15.51 19.00 -21.75
CA GLN A 436 16.49 19.55 -22.68
C GLN A 436 16.53 21.06 -22.45
N ARG A 437 17.72 21.61 -22.20
CA ARG A 437 18.00 23.02 -21.81
C ARG A 437 17.39 24.06 -22.77
N ARG A 438 16.06 24.19 -22.82
CA ARG A 438 15.34 25.21 -23.58
C ARG A 438 15.36 26.52 -22.79
N ARG A 439 15.34 27.62 -23.54
CA ARG A 439 15.93 28.90 -23.11
C ARG A 439 15.30 29.54 -21.86
N GLN A 440 14.00 29.33 -21.57
CA GLN A 440 13.34 30.00 -20.42
C GLN A 440 12.22 29.21 -19.71
N THR A 441 12.00 27.94 -20.02
CA THR A 441 10.83 27.19 -19.51
C THR A 441 11.23 25.91 -18.81
N ILE A 442 10.57 25.59 -17.68
CA ILE A 442 10.70 24.30 -16.97
C ILE A 442 9.40 23.52 -17.10
N LEU A 443 9.48 22.24 -17.46
CA LEU A 443 8.33 21.33 -17.42
C LEU A 443 7.96 21.02 -15.96
N GLY A 444 6.68 21.05 -15.64
CA GLY A 444 6.15 20.64 -14.34
C GLY A 444 4.75 20.06 -14.46
N PHE A 445 4.36 19.23 -13.50
CA PHE A 445 3.04 18.60 -13.45
C PHE A 445 2.11 19.34 -12.50
N ARG A 446 0.79 19.35 -12.75
CA ARG A 446 -0.16 20.01 -11.84
C ARG A 446 0.02 19.52 -10.41
N GLY A 447 0.10 20.43 -9.44
CA GLY A 447 0.43 20.09 -8.05
C GLY A 447 -0.51 19.06 -7.42
N TYR A 448 -1.82 19.12 -7.71
CA TYR A 448 -2.81 18.19 -7.19
C TYR A 448 -2.81 16.82 -7.89
N LEU A 449 -2.06 16.67 -8.99
CA LEU A 449 -2.00 15.42 -9.74
C LEU A 449 -1.33 14.32 -8.91
N LEU A 450 -0.23 14.63 -8.22
CA LEU A 450 0.52 13.61 -7.45
C LEU A 450 -0.33 13.04 -6.30
N PRO A 451 -0.98 13.87 -5.45
CA PRO A 451 -1.87 13.34 -4.42
C PRO A 451 -3.09 12.62 -5.00
N CYS A 452 -3.64 13.05 -6.14
CA CYS A 452 -4.77 12.36 -6.77
C CYS A 452 -4.39 10.95 -7.28
N VAL A 453 -3.23 10.81 -7.92
CA VAL A 453 -2.71 9.51 -8.39
C VAL A 453 -2.40 8.59 -7.21
N SER A 454 -1.78 9.13 -6.15
CA SER A 454 -1.54 8.41 -4.90
C SER A 454 -2.86 7.96 -4.24
N PHE A 455 -3.88 8.81 -4.21
CA PHE A 455 -5.19 8.44 -3.70
C PHE A 455 -5.85 7.32 -4.50
N LEU A 456 -5.82 7.41 -5.83
CA LEU A 456 -6.37 6.37 -6.69
C LEU A 456 -5.63 5.03 -6.54
N SER A 457 -4.34 5.07 -6.16
CA SER A 457 -3.57 3.84 -5.96
C SER A 457 -4.10 2.96 -4.82
N ILE A 458 -4.82 3.54 -3.84
CA ILE A 458 -5.43 2.80 -2.74
C ILE A 458 -6.47 1.78 -3.24
N PHE A 459 -7.19 2.08 -4.33
CA PHE A 459 -8.23 1.17 -4.83
C PHE A 459 -7.66 -0.18 -5.27
N PHE A 460 -6.39 -0.23 -5.71
CA PHE A 460 -5.76 -1.49 -6.10
C PHE A 460 -5.54 -2.43 -4.91
N GLU A 461 -5.44 -1.91 -3.69
CA GLU A 461 -5.28 -2.70 -2.46
C GLU A 461 -6.61 -3.22 -1.89
N LEU A 462 -7.75 -2.84 -2.49
CA LEU A 462 -9.06 -3.32 -2.05
C LEU A 462 -9.26 -4.79 -2.43
N ARG A 463 -9.66 -5.59 -1.44
CA ARG A 463 -10.07 -6.98 -1.62
C ARG A 463 -11.50 -7.04 -2.16
N LEU A 464 -11.72 -7.90 -3.14
CA LEU A 464 -13.04 -8.17 -3.70
C LEU A 464 -13.27 -9.68 -3.66
N THR A 465 -14.30 -10.10 -2.92
CA THR A 465 -14.65 -11.52 -2.81
C THR A 465 -14.98 -12.17 -4.15
N SER A 466 -15.47 -11.39 -5.12
CA SER A 466 -15.72 -11.85 -6.49
C SER A 466 -14.45 -12.16 -7.29
N LEU A 467 -13.30 -11.61 -6.89
CA LEU A 467 -12.00 -11.88 -7.51
C LEU A 467 -11.29 -13.09 -6.89
N ARG A 468 -11.80 -13.59 -5.76
CA ARG A 468 -11.15 -14.67 -5.03
C ARG A 468 -11.02 -15.92 -5.91
N ARG A 469 -9.79 -16.38 -6.10
CA ARG A 469 -9.49 -17.61 -6.84
C ARG A 469 -8.42 -18.40 -6.11
N THR A 470 -8.73 -19.67 -5.84
CA THR A 470 -7.85 -20.64 -5.17
C THR A 470 -7.75 -21.94 -5.97
N ASP A 471 -7.82 -21.83 -7.29
CA ASP A 471 -7.77 -22.95 -8.23
C ASP A 471 -6.41 -23.69 -8.17
N LEU A 472 -6.44 -25.02 -8.30
CA LEU A 472 -5.28 -25.88 -8.18
C LEU A 472 -4.51 -25.89 -9.51
N LEU A 473 -3.23 -25.56 -9.45
CA LEU A 473 -2.36 -25.53 -10.63
C LEU A 473 -1.60 -26.85 -10.82
N SER A 474 -1.13 -27.41 -9.71
CA SER A 474 -0.36 -28.65 -9.71
C SER A 474 -0.51 -29.32 -8.36
N VAL A 475 -0.67 -30.64 -8.38
CA VAL A 475 -0.67 -31.49 -7.19
C VAL A 475 0.35 -32.59 -7.43
N VAL A 476 1.27 -32.77 -6.49
CA VAL A 476 2.35 -33.75 -6.58
C VAL A 476 2.48 -34.49 -5.26
N ASP A 477 2.64 -35.81 -5.31
CA ASP A 477 2.90 -36.61 -4.11
C ASP A 477 4.22 -36.18 -3.45
N ALA A 478 4.23 -36.18 -2.12
CA ALA A 478 5.40 -35.80 -1.35
C ALA A 478 5.63 -36.75 -0.17
N VAL A 479 6.90 -36.98 0.15
CA VAL A 479 7.29 -37.77 1.32
C VAL A 479 7.18 -36.88 2.57
N PRO A 480 6.49 -37.32 3.64
CA PRO A 480 6.41 -36.56 4.88
C PRO A 480 7.79 -36.49 5.54
N SER A 481 8.21 -35.29 5.95
CA SER A 481 9.49 -35.06 6.63
C SER A 481 9.37 -33.87 7.58
N VAL A 482 9.51 -34.12 8.88
CA VAL A 482 9.45 -33.08 9.92
C VAL A 482 10.51 -31.99 9.71
N PRO A 483 11.80 -32.32 9.45
CA PRO A 483 12.81 -31.29 9.19
C PRO A 483 12.48 -30.42 7.98
N LEU A 484 11.89 -31.01 6.93
CA LEU A 484 11.51 -30.27 5.73
C LEU A 484 10.32 -29.34 5.99
N THR A 485 9.36 -29.77 6.82
CA THR A 485 8.24 -28.91 7.26
C THR A 485 8.77 -27.72 8.05
N LEU A 486 9.65 -27.93 9.02
CA LEU A 486 10.26 -26.84 9.78
C LEU A 486 11.05 -25.88 8.87
N LEU A 487 11.79 -26.42 7.89
CA LEU A 487 12.49 -25.59 6.91
C LEU A 487 11.52 -24.72 6.11
N ARG A 488 10.34 -25.24 5.75
CA ARG A 488 9.29 -24.53 4.99
C ARG A 488 8.56 -23.46 5.79
N GLU A 489 8.55 -23.58 7.11
CA GLU A 489 8.02 -22.53 8.01
C GLU A 489 9.02 -21.39 8.22
N LEU A 490 10.30 -21.65 7.99
CA LEU A 490 11.36 -20.64 8.12
C LEU A 490 11.79 -20.04 6.78
N HIS A 491 11.70 -20.80 5.69
CA HIS A 491 12.11 -20.43 4.34
C HIS A 491 11.14 -20.98 3.29
N THR A 492 11.12 -20.36 2.11
CA THR A 492 10.42 -20.91 0.96
C THR A 492 11.34 -20.91 -0.25
N ILE A 493 10.89 -21.51 -1.35
CA ILE A 493 11.60 -21.51 -2.61
C ILE A 493 11.66 -20.08 -3.20
N PRO A 494 12.74 -19.70 -3.91
CA PRO A 494 12.90 -18.34 -4.43
C PRO A 494 11.76 -17.86 -5.34
N SER A 495 11.08 -18.78 -6.02
CA SER A 495 9.94 -18.48 -6.89
C SER A 495 8.64 -18.20 -6.13
N ASN A 496 8.54 -18.60 -4.85
CA ASN A 496 7.38 -18.28 -4.02
C ASN A 496 7.58 -16.90 -3.38
N TYR A 497 7.37 -15.84 -4.17
CA TYR A 497 7.60 -14.46 -3.73
C TYR A 497 6.39 -13.60 -4.08
N ARG A 498 5.96 -12.72 -3.17
CA ARG A 498 4.95 -11.70 -3.47
C ARG A 498 5.63 -10.35 -3.67
N TYR A 499 5.49 -9.79 -4.88
CA TYR A 499 5.97 -8.45 -5.20
C TYR A 499 5.08 -7.42 -4.50
N TRP A 500 5.59 -6.87 -3.41
CA TRP A 500 4.84 -6.05 -2.47
C TRP A 500 5.57 -4.73 -2.18
N GLY A 501 5.09 -3.92 -1.22
CA GLY A 501 5.73 -2.66 -0.86
C GLY A 501 5.95 -1.74 -2.07
N ALA A 502 7.17 -1.26 -2.29
CA ALA A 502 7.47 -0.34 -3.39
C ALA A 502 7.31 -0.96 -4.79
N PHE A 503 7.39 -2.29 -4.94
CA PHE A 503 7.04 -2.91 -6.23
C PHE A 503 5.54 -2.77 -6.52
N SER A 504 4.70 -2.93 -5.50
CA SER A 504 3.26 -2.65 -5.62
C SER A 504 3.04 -1.16 -5.95
N ASP A 505 3.78 -0.25 -5.30
CA ASP A 505 3.69 1.19 -5.61
C ASP A 505 4.03 1.51 -7.05
N ILE A 506 5.13 1.00 -7.59
CA ILE A 506 5.53 1.27 -8.97
C ILE A 506 4.41 0.85 -9.93
N LYS A 507 3.83 -0.33 -9.72
CA LYS A 507 2.71 -0.84 -10.52
C LYS A 507 1.45 0.01 -10.33
N ASN A 508 1.00 0.20 -9.09
CA ASN A 508 -0.26 0.88 -8.76
C ASN A 508 -0.22 2.36 -9.12
N LEU A 509 0.89 3.05 -8.86
CA LEU A 509 1.07 4.46 -9.25
C LEU A 509 1.11 4.60 -10.77
N PHE A 510 1.74 3.67 -11.50
CA PHE A 510 1.75 3.68 -12.95
C PHE A 510 0.34 3.48 -13.54
N LEU A 511 -0.42 2.51 -13.02
CA LEU A 511 -1.79 2.27 -13.44
C LEU A 511 -2.69 3.47 -13.11
N SER A 512 -2.62 4.00 -11.89
CA SER A 512 -3.34 5.22 -11.48
C SER A 512 -2.97 6.42 -12.35
N TRP A 513 -1.68 6.63 -12.63
CA TRP A 513 -1.22 7.71 -13.48
C TRP A 513 -1.77 7.58 -14.90
N SER A 514 -1.74 6.37 -15.46
CA SER A 514 -2.28 6.07 -16.78
C SER A 514 -3.79 6.32 -16.85
N ALA A 515 -4.55 5.86 -15.85
CA ALA A 515 -5.98 6.11 -15.75
C ALA A 515 -6.30 7.61 -15.69
N VAL A 516 -5.59 8.37 -14.85
CA VAL A 516 -5.75 9.82 -14.75
C VAL A 516 -5.39 10.50 -16.07
N TYR A 517 -4.34 10.05 -16.75
CA TYR A 517 -3.94 10.61 -18.04
C TYR A 517 -4.97 10.34 -19.15
N ILE A 518 -5.53 9.13 -19.20
CA ILE A 518 -6.58 8.77 -20.17
C ILE A 518 -7.86 9.58 -19.92
N VAL A 519 -8.31 9.65 -18.66
CA VAL A 519 -9.55 10.35 -18.30
C VAL A 519 -9.39 11.86 -18.48
N PHE A 520 -8.38 12.47 -17.88
CA PHE A 520 -8.24 13.93 -17.93
C PHE A 520 -7.56 14.43 -19.19
N GLY A 521 -6.51 13.75 -19.66
CA GLY A 521 -5.78 14.12 -20.88
C GLY A 521 -6.51 13.74 -22.15
N GLY A 522 -7.13 12.56 -22.20
CA GLY A 522 -7.90 12.07 -23.34
C GLY A 522 -9.33 12.60 -23.36
N LEU A 523 -10.17 12.16 -22.42
CA LEU A 523 -11.61 12.45 -22.43
C LEU A 523 -11.91 13.93 -22.16
N PHE A 524 -11.34 14.49 -21.09
CA PHE A 524 -11.55 15.91 -20.75
C PHE A 524 -10.62 16.88 -21.49
N ARG A 525 -9.68 16.39 -22.30
CA ARG A 525 -8.69 17.17 -23.06
C ARG A 525 -7.95 18.21 -22.20
N ARG A 526 -7.74 17.92 -20.91
CA ARG A 526 -7.00 18.76 -19.97
C ARG A 526 -5.53 18.41 -20.04
N ARG A 527 -4.69 19.40 -20.30
CA ARG A 527 -3.23 19.24 -20.16
C ARG A 527 -2.88 18.98 -18.69
N LEU A 528 -2.04 17.98 -18.44
CA LEU A 528 -1.60 17.59 -17.09
C LEU A 528 -0.16 18.04 -16.78
N GLY A 529 0.67 18.17 -17.82
CA GLY A 529 2.00 18.77 -17.77
C GLY A 529 2.01 20.16 -18.42
N PHE A 530 2.76 21.08 -17.82
CA PHE A 530 2.87 22.47 -18.26
C PHE A 530 4.31 22.92 -18.26
N ARG A 531 4.67 23.72 -19.26
CA ARG A 531 5.92 24.46 -19.24
C ARG A 531 5.68 25.80 -18.56
N THR A 532 6.35 26.01 -17.43
CA THR A 532 6.31 27.26 -16.68
C THR A 532 7.50 28.11 -17.12
N THR A 533 7.24 29.33 -17.57
CA THR A 533 8.31 30.32 -17.80
C THR A 533 8.85 30.76 -16.45
N VAL A 534 10.18 30.76 -16.31
CA VAL A 534 10.87 31.07 -15.05
C VAL A 534 11.95 32.14 -15.28
N PRO A 535 12.29 32.94 -14.26
CA PRO A 535 13.35 33.94 -14.35
C PRO A 535 14.72 33.32 -14.64
N PHE A 536 15.62 34.09 -15.26
CA PHE A 536 16.92 33.56 -15.69
C PHE A 536 17.83 33.20 -14.52
N THR A 537 17.73 33.94 -13.42
CA THR A 537 18.47 33.68 -12.19
C THR A 537 18.16 32.29 -11.65
N LEU A 538 16.88 31.89 -11.66
CA LEU A 538 16.44 30.56 -11.28
C LEU A 538 17.01 29.51 -12.23
N LEU A 539 16.96 29.74 -13.54
CA LEU A 539 17.53 28.78 -14.52
C LEU A 539 19.04 28.58 -14.38
N ARG A 540 19.76 29.62 -13.94
CA ARG A 540 21.22 29.61 -13.82
C ARG A 540 21.70 29.12 -12.45
N TYR A 541 21.00 29.48 -11.38
CA TYR A 541 21.47 29.31 -10.00
C TYR A 541 20.61 28.37 -9.14
N CYS A 542 19.40 28.02 -9.57
CA CYS A 542 18.52 27.10 -8.84
C CYS A 542 18.48 25.72 -9.51
N ASN A 543 18.30 24.67 -8.72
CA ASN A 543 18.01 23.34 -9.26
C ASN A 543 16.61 23.32 -9.92
N ARG A 544 16.57 23.08 -11.24
CA ARG A 544 15.34 23.12 -12.05
C ARG A 544 14.23 22.19 -11.56
N SER A 545 14.58 21.03 -11.02
CA SER A 545 13.60 20.06 -10.50
C SER A 545 12.87 20.56 -9.24
N MET A 546 13.26 21.71 -8.68
CA MET A 546 12.52 22.38 -7.61
C MET A 546 11.10 22.75 -8.03
N PHE A 547 10.89 22.98 -9.33
CA PHE A 547 9.60 23.29 -9.94
C PHE A 547 8.99 22.06 -10.62
N SER A 548 9.23 20.87 -10.07
CA SER A 548 8.68 19.62 -10.61
C SER A 548 7.16 19.58 -10.57
N THR A 549 6.57 20.28 -9.61
CA THR A 549 5.17 20.66 -9.63
C THR A 549 5.03 22.03 -10.31
N SER A 550 4.10 22.13 -11.25
CA SER A 550 3.87 23.33 -12.04
C SER A 550 3.42 24.49 -11.16
N TRP A 551 3.91 25.70 -11.43
CA TRP A 551 3.50 26.92 -10.74
C TRP A 551 2.02 27.26 -10.99
N ASN A 552 1.51 26.93 -12.17
CA ASN A 552 0.12 27.18 -12.57
C ASN A 552 -0.81 26.04 -12.15
N ALA A 553 -0.97 25.84 -10.84
CA ALA A 553 -1.79 24.74 -10.31
C ALA A 553 -3.29 24.88 -10.60
N LEU A 554 -3.82 26.11 -10.84
CA LEU A 554 -5.27 26.39 -10.88
C LEU A 554 -5.71 27.41 -11.96
N ALA A 555 -4.81 27.94 -12.81
CA ALA A 555 -5.15 29.00 -13.76
C ALA A 555 -5.52 28.45 -15.16
N PRO A 556 -6.58 28.96 -15.82
CA PRO A 556 -6.78 28.81 -17.26
C PRO A 556 -5.69 29.55 -18.05
N GLU A 557 -5.34 29.02 -19.22
CA GLU A 557 -4.26 29.48 -20.09
C GLU A 557 -4.42 30.93 -20.60
N SER A 558 -3.29 31.63 -20.77
CA SER A 558 -3.03 32.36 -22.02
C SER A 558 -1.66 31.90 -22.55
N THR A 559 -1.62 31.50 -23.82
CA THR A 559 -0.52 30.79 -24.49
C THR A 559 0.50 31.71 -25.17
N ALA A 560 0.40 33.03 -24.99
CA ALA A 560 1.28 33.95 -25.70
C ALA A 560 2.62 34.13 -24.95
N VAL A 561 3.71 33.64 -25.56
CA VAL A 561 5.07 34.03 -25.20
C VAL A 561 5.29 35.45 -25.72
N THR A 562 5.16 36.44 -24.84
CA THR A 562 5.41 37.85 -25.15
C THR A 562 6.91 38.15 -25.04
N PRO A 563 7.49 38.97 -25.94
CA PRO A 563 8.89 39.39 -25.90
C PRO A 563 9.27 40.10 -24.58
N LEU A 564 10.55 40.01 -24.20
CA LEU A 564 11.12 40.40 -22.89
C LEU A 564 11.00 41.91 -22.59
N GLY A 565 10.92 42.75 -23.64
CA GLY A 565 10.80 44.20 -23.53
C GLY A 565 9.50 44.68 -22.86
N ASP A 566 8.45 43.87 -22.93
CA ASP A 566 7.12 44.11 -22.34
C ASP A 566 6.70 42.94 -21.43
N LEU A 567 7.52 42.64 -20.42
CA LEU A 567 7.08 41.78 -19.34
C LEU A 567 5.87 42.44 -18.67
N SER A 568 4.68 41.85 -18.86
CA SER A 568 3.47 42.33 -18.18
C SER A 568 3.68 42.37 -16.67
N SER A 569 3.04 43.31 -15.98
CA SER A 569 3.12 43.46 -14.51
C SER A 569 2.89 42.13 -13.79
N THR A 570 1.94 41.32 -14.30
CA THR A 570 1.68 39.95 -13.87
C THR A 570 2.90 39.03 -13.89
N ARG A 571 3.74 39.09 -14.93
CA ARG A 571 4.96 38.27 -15.01
C ARG A 571 6.02 38.71 -14.02
N HIS A 572 6.17 40.02 -13.80
CA HIS A 572 7.08 40.53 -12.78
C HIS A 572 6.71 40.03 -11.39
N SER A 573 5.43 40.10 -11.02
CA SER A 573 4.97 39.58 -9.74
C SER A 573 5.12 38.05 -9.64
N LEU A 574 4.93 37.31 -10.74
CA LEU A 574 5.14 35.85 -10.74
C LEU A 574 6.61 35.49 -10.51
N ASN A 575 7.53 36.15 -11.20
CA ASN A 575 8.97 35.96 -11.01
C ASN A 575 9.38 36.31 -9.58
N ALA A 576 8.83 37.39 -9.01
CA ALA A 576 9.06 37.77 -7.62
C ALA A 576 8.64 36.66 -6.64
N LEU A 577 7.47 36.05 -6.82
CA LEU A 577 7.04 34.93 -5.98
C LEU A 577 7.93 33.70 -6.15
N MET A 578 8.37 33.38 -7.37
CA MET A 578 9.30 32.27 -7.62
C MET A 578 10.62 32.52 -6.90
N HIS A 579 11.15 33.74 -6.99
CA HIS A 579 12.35 34.22 -6.31
C HIS A 579 12.28 34.07 -4.80
N ILE A 580 11.19 34.54 -4.18
CA ILE A 580 10.94 34.33 -2.77
C ILE A 580 11.00 32.82 -2.46
N THR A 581 10.36 31.98 -3.28
CA THR A 581 10.22 30.53 -3.02
C THR A 581 11.54 29.76 -3.05
N TRP A 582 12.41 30.02 -4.04
CA TRP A 582 13.66 29.27 -4.17
C TRP A 582 14.79 29.83 -3.32
N MET A 583 14.83 31.14 -3.09
CA MET A 583 15.84 31.76 -2.22
C MET A 583 15.57 31.56 -0.73
N THR A 584 14.36 31.17 -0.32
CA THR A 584 14.06 30.82 1.09
C THR A 584 14.14 29.32 1.38
N ASP A 585 14.36 28.47 0.38
CA ASP A 585 14.62 27.05 0.64
C ASP A 585 15.97 26.92 1.38
N PRO A 586 16.03 26.27 2.55
CA PRO A 586 17.24 26.24 3.37
C PRO A 586 18.47 25.70 2.62
N LEU A 587 18.31 24.61 1.86
CA LEU A 587 19.42 24.00 1.13
C LEU A 587 19.86 24.88 -0.05
N GLN A 588 18.92 25.40 -0.85
CA GLN A 588 19.25 26.32 -1.94
C GLN A 588 19.90 27.61 -1.43
N TYR A 589 19.42 28.16 -0.31
CA TYR A 589 20.00 29.35 0.30
C TYR A 589 21.45 29.10 0.76
N MET A 590 21.71 27.96 1.40
CA MET A 590 23.07 27.56 1.77
C MET A 590 23.96 27.39 0.53
N MET A 591 23.45 26.78 -0.55
CA MET A 591 24.16 26.67 -1.82
C MET A 591 24.45 28.05 -2.45
N LEU A 592 23.54 29.01 -2.35
CA LEU A 592 23.76 30.38 -2.81
C LEU A 592 24.84 31.11 -2.00
N ARG A 593 24.84 30.94 -0.67
CA ARG A 593 25.87 31.50 0.22
C ARG A 593 27.25 30.90 -0.08
N TRP A 594 27.29 29.62 -0.41
CA TRP A 594 28.52 28.90 -0.75
C TRP A 594 29.07 29.30 -2.12
N ASN A 595 28.21 29.29 -3.14
CA ASN A 595 28.65 29.54 -4.53
C ASN A 595 28.82 31.03 -4.86
N GLN A 596 28.23 31.94 -4.07
CA GLN A 596 28.23 33.38 -4.27
C GLN A 596 28.05 33.80 -5.75
N PRO A 597 26.89 33.51 -6.36
CA PRO A 597 26.69 33.76 -7.78
C PRO A 597 26.73 35.26 -8.09
N VAL A 598 27.33 35.61 -9.23
CA VAL A 598 27.47 36.99 -9.71
C VAL A 598 26.26 37.38 -10.57
N VAL A 599 25.79 38.62 -10.44
CA VAL A 599 24.80 39.23 -11.34
C VAL A 599 25.35 40.54 -11.90
N TYR A 600 24.97 40.84 -13.13
CA TYR A 600 25.41 42.05 -13.83
C TYR A 600 24.42 43.18 -13.61
N VAL A 601 24.96 44.37 -13.36
CA VAL A 601 24.20 45.60 -13.17
C VAL A 601 24.12 46.33 -14.50
N TYR A 602 22.91 46.56 -14.96
CA TYR A 602 22.59 47.29 -16.17
C TYR A 602 21.86 48.58 -15.83
N ARG A 603 22.00 49.62 -16.66
CA ARG A 603 21.24 50.87 -16.59
C ARG A 603 20.43 51.01 -17.88
N ARG A 604 19.11 51.16 -17.78
CA ARG A 604 18.28 51.46 -18.96
C ARG A 604 18.61 52.86 -19.49
N LYS A 605 18.88 52.97 -20.79
CA LYS A 605 19.21 54.26 -21.44
C LYS A 605 18.06 55.26 -21.35
N ALA A 606 16.82 54.80 -21.56
CA ALA A 606 15.65 55.68 -21.60
C ALA A 606 15.24 56.24 -20.22
N THR A 607 15.37 55.45 -19.15
CA THR A 607 14.81 55.79 -17.82
C THR A 607 15.88 56.00 -16.75
N GLY A 608 17.15 55.67 -17.02
CA GLY A 608 18.24 55.69 -16.04
C GLY A 608 18.11 54.64 -14.92
N THR A 609 17.07 53.80 -14.95
CA THR A 609 16.81 52.83 -13.87
C THR A 609 17.81 51.67 -13.92
N ARG A 610 18.26 51.25 -12.74
CA ARG A 610 19.13 50.08 -12.57
C ARG A 610 18.33 48.79 -12.72
N LEU A 611 18.92 47.80 -13.38
CA LEU A 611 18.38 46.48 -13.64
C LEU A 611 19.45 45.43 -13.35
N TYR A 612 19.08 44.35 -12.67
CA TYR A 612 20.01 43.26 -12.34
C TYR A 612 19.65 42.04 -13.19
N HIS A 613 20.65 41.47 -13.87
CA HIS A 613 20.45 40.32 -14.76
C HIS A 613 21.61 39.32 -14.62
N PRO A 614 21.34 38.00 -14.62
CA PRO A 614 22.38 36.97 -14.44
C PRO A 614 23.21 36.73 -15.70
N LEU A 615 22.74 37.15 -16.87
CA LEU A 615 23.48 37.02 -18.13
C LEU A 615 24.51 38.13 -18.29
N SER A 616 25.70 37.76 -18.74
CA SER A 616 26.74 38.70 -19.16
C SER A 616 26.31 39.49 -20.40
N PRO A 617 26.93 40.63 -20.71
CA PRO A 617 26.52 41.47 -21.86
C PRO A 617 26.54 40.70 -23.19
N ARG A 618 27.52 39.81 -23.37
CA ARG A 618 27.63 38.94 -24.55
C ARG A 618 26.51 37.90 -24.61
N GLU A 619 26.14 37.31 -23.47
CA GLU A 619 25.04 36.34 -23.39
C GLU A 619 23.68 37.02 -23.58
N LEU A 620 23.52 38.23 -23.03
CA LEU A 620 22.32 39.03 -23.15
C LEU A 620 22.09 39.43 -24.61
N ALA A 621 23.11 39.97 -25.30
CA ALA A 621 23.02 40.31 -26.73
C ALA A 621 22.64 39.10 -27.61
N ARG A 622 23.11 37.90 -27.26
CA ARG A 622 22.76 36.65 -27.97
C ARG A 622 21.32 36.19 -27.74
N GLN A 623 20.75 36.49 -26.58
CA GLN A 623 19.39 36.06 -26.24
C GLN A 623 18.33 37.11 -26.54
N ASP A 624 18.64 38.38 -26.32
CA ASP A 624 17.76 39.52 -26.52
C ASP A 624 18.59 40.75 -26.95
N ALA A 625 18.78 40.88 -28.26
CA ALA A 625 19.49 42.00 -28.85
C ALA A 625 18.81 43.35 -28.54
N ALA A 626 17.47 43.39 -28.55
CA ALA A 626 16.72 44.61 -28.29
C ALA A 626 16.90 45.10 -26.85
N LEU A 627 16.82 44.19 -25.87
CA LEU A 627 17.11 44.55 -24.48
C LEU A 627 18.58 44.98 -24.34
N SER A 628 19.52 44.26 -24.95
CA SER A 628 20.95 44.59 -24.91
C SER A 628 21.28 45.97 -25.49
N GLU A 629 20.58 46.42 -26.53
CA GLU A 629 20.78 47.75 -27.12
C GLU A 629 20.22 48.87 -26.22
N SER A 630 19.17 48.57 -25.46
CA SER A 630 18.47 49.51 -24.59
C SER A 630 19.14 49.73 -23.22
N VAL A 631 20.22 49.02 -22.91
CA VAL A 631 20.88 49.04 -21.59
C VAL A 631 22.39 49.26 -21.68
N ASP A 632 22.95 49.97 -20.69
CA ASP A 632 24.38 50.15 -20.49
C ASP A 632 24.87 49.29 -19.32
N VAL A 633 26.05 48.69 -19.45
CA VAL A 633 26.65 47.84 -18.42
C VAL A 633 27.34 48.72 -17.37
N MET A 634 26.91 48.62 -16.12
CA MET A 634 27.45 49.39 -15.00
C MET A 634 28.50 48.62 -14.21
N GLY A 635 28.42 47.29 -14.16
CA GLY A 635 29.36 46.45 -13.40
C GLY A 635 28.78 45.08 -13.04
N GLN A 636 29.39 44.45 -12.04
CA GLN A 636 28.99 43.15 -11.50
C GLN A 636 28.94 43.20 -9.98
N VAL A 637 28.02 42.44 -9.38
CA VAL A 637 27.83 42.36 -7.93
C VAL A 637 27.43 40.95 -7.54
N PHE A 638 27.79 40.50 -6.34
CA PHE A 638 27.32 39.20 -5.86
C PHE A 638 25.83 39.26 -5.55
N LEU A 639 25.06 38.26 -5.99
CA LEU A 639 23.61 38.18 -5.75
C LEU A 639 23.27 38.29 -4.26
N MET A 640 24.13 37.73 -3.40
CA MET A 640 23.96 37.74 -1.95
C MET A 640 24.36 39.05 -1.25
N GLU A 641 24.93 40.01 -1.97
CA GLU A 641 25.21 41.37 -1.49
C GLU A 641 24.08 42.34 -1.81
N LEU A 642 23.25 42.03 -2.80
CA LEU A 642 22.08 42.84 -3.14
C LEU A 642 21.09 42.91 -1.96
N PRO A 643 20.38 44.03 -1.76
CA PRO A 643 19.22 44.07 -0.85
C PRO A 643 18.18 43.01 -1.23
N TRP A 644 17.42 42.49 -0.25
CA TRP A 644 16.41 41.45 -0.49
C TRP A 644 15.39 41.84 -1.58
N ALA A 645 14.96 43.10 -1.61
CA ALA A 645 14.08 43.62 -2.64
C ALA A 645 14.70 43.52 -4.05
N ASP A 646 15.97 43.90 -4.20
CA ASP A 646 16.69 43.85 -5.48
C ASP A 646 16.92 42.41 -5.96
N ARG A 647 17.10 41.46 -5.03
CA ARG A 647 17.19 40.03 -5.38
C ARG A 647 15.86 39.51 -5.94
N ILE A 648 14.74 39.87 -5.30
CA ILE A 648 13.40 39.44 -5.71
C ILE A 648 13.05 39.95 -7.11
N TYR A 649 13.47 41.16 -7.46
CA TYR A 649 13.19 41.77 -8.77
C TYR A 649 14.33 41.65 -9.78
N CYS A 650 15.31 40.78 -9.52
CA CYS A 650 16.30 40.39 -10.51
C CYS A 650 15.61 39.68 -11.71
N TYR A 651 16.15 39.81 -12.92
CA TYR A 651 15.50 39.30 -14.15
C TYR A 651 15.91 37.86 -14.51
#